data_AF-E3HKQ4-F1
#
_entry.id   AF-E3HKQ4-F1
#
_cell.length_a   1.000
_cell.length_b   1.000
_cell.length_c   1.000
_cell.angle_alpha   90.00
_cell.angle_beta   90.00
_cell.angle_gamma   90.00
#
_symmetry.space_group_name_H-M   'P 1'
#
loop_
_entity.id
_entity.type
_entity.pdbx_description
1 polymer ?
#
loop_
_entity_poly.entity_id
_entity_poly.type
_entity_poly.pdbx_seq_one_letter_code
_entity_poly.pdbx_strand_id
1 'polypeptide(L)'
;MSLDLETTAAESAPVQGELLDAESSPLTLSLQDFVGEFGDELLDALNSANPPVYTGQPQAHRQLVVASLKRKLFPAQAEVVHAAAELLIDRGERAAIVNGEMGCGKTTVGIATAAVLNAEGYRRTLVLSPPHLVYKWRREIQETVAGAKVWVLNGPDTLVKLIKLREQLGVQPTGQEFFVLGRVRMRMGFHWKPVFTTRRTRHGDVAACPDCGTVITDLDGEPVNPIALQAEECRRKCGHCAAPLWTLIRPRSLSGSDQSSAVLKALKRIPTIGEVTAQKLMQKFGDGFLASMLGDNIHEFINLMDGNGELVFSDRQATRMERAMANMEFGFGEGGYQPSEFIKRYLPQGTFDLLIADEAHEYKNGGSAQGQAMGVLAAKARKTLLLTGTLMGGYGDDLFHLLFRALPGRMIEDGYRPTTSGSMTSAAMAFMRDHGVLKDIYSESTGTAHKTAKGTKVSVRTVKAPGFGPKGVLRCILPFTIFLKLKDIGGNVLPPYDEEFREVAMDTAQAAAYRDLAGRLTAELKQALARRDTTLLGVVLNVLLAWPDCCFRSETVVHPRTRNTLAFVPAQFNEFEISPKERELIDICKAEKAQGRKVLAYTVYTGTRDTTSRLKVLLEQEGFKVAVLRASVDASRREDWIAEQLDRGIDVLITNPELVKTGLDLLEFPTIVFMQSGYNVYSLQQAARRSWRIGQKLPVRVIYLGYAGSSQMTCLELMAKKIMVSQSTSGDVPESGLDVLNQDGDSVEVALARQLVAA
;
A
#
# COMPACT_ATOMS: atom_id res chain seq x y z
N MET A 1 -78.36 -19.71 24.50
CA MET A 1 -78.28 -20.59 25.68
C MET A 1 -76.84 -21.04 25.79
N SER A 2 -76.22 -20.76 26.95
CA SER A 2 -74.91 -21.29 27.34
C SER A 2 -74.89 -22.82 27.22
N LEU A 3 -73.75 -23.39 26.88
CA LEU A 3 -73.00 -24.28 27.77
C LEU A 3 -71.63 -24.62 27.18
N ASP A 4 -70.61 -24.32 27.98
CA ASP A 4 -69.21 -24.73 27.89
C ASP A 4 -69.07 -26.25 27.87
N LEU A 5 -67.97 -26.76 27.29
CA LEU A 5 -67.16 -27.84 27.89
C LEU A 5 -65.80 -28.01 27.17
N GLU A 6 -64.77 -27.63 27.93
CA GLU A 6 -63.45 -28.24 28.12
C GLU A 6 -62.39 -28.31 27.00
N THR A 7 -61.34 -27.54 27.29
CA THR A 7 -59.95 -27.59 26.84
C THR A 7 -59.22 -28.87 27.24
N THR A 8 -58.49 -29.46 26.31
CA THR A 8 -57.20 -30.13 26.60
C THR A 8 -56.14 -29.57 25.66
N ALA A 9 -55.11 -28.97 26.26
CA ALA A 9 -53.91 -28.49 25.60
C ALA A 9 -52.93 -29.66 25.47
N ALA A 10 -52.46 -29.93 24.25
CA ALA A 10 -51.33 -30.81 24.00
C ALA A 10 -50.23 -30.02 23.30
N GLU A 11 -49.08 -29.95 23.96
CA GLU A 11 -47.81 -29.41 23.48
C GLU A 11 -47.37 -30.19 22.21
N SER A 12 -47.04 -29.47 21.14
CA SER A 12 -46.29 -30.04 20.01
C SER A 12 -44.97 -29.30 19.86
N ALA A 13 -43.88 -30.04 20.12
CA ALA A 13 -42.50 -29.65 19.89
C ALA A 13 -42.24 -29.43 18.38
N PRO A 14 -41.23 -28.61 18.00
CA PRO A 14 -40.86 -28.45 16.61
C PRO A 14 -40.13 -29.70 16.12
N VAL A 15 -40.72 -30.37 15.12
CA VAL A 15 -40.11 -31.50 14.40
C VAL A 15 -38.94 -30.95 13.57
N GLN A 16 -37.72 -31.27 14.00
CA GLN A 16 -36.53 -31.26 13.15
C GLN A 16 -36.35 -32.66 12.56
N GLY A 17 -36.12 -32.71 11.24
CA GLY A 17 -35.49 -33.86 10.58
C GLY A 17 -36.44 -34.80 9.89
N GLU A 18 -36.80 -34.47 8.64
CA GLU A 18 -37.12 -35.43 7.57
C GLU A 18 -37.19 -34.65 6.25
N LEU A 19 -36.02 -34.32 5.70
CA LEU A 19 -35.85 -33.78 4.34
C LEU A 19 -34.68 -34.51 3.67
N LEU A 20 -34.63 -35.83 3.81
CA LEU A 20 -33.74 -36.72 3.07
C LEU A 20 -34.47 -38.05 2.88
N ASP A 21 -35.35 -38.08 1.89
CA ASP A 21 -35.67 -39.26 1.07
C ASP A 21 -36.54 -38.76 -0.09
N ALA A 22 -35.94 -37.91 -0.93
CA ALA A 22 -36.48 -37.67 -2.26
C ALA A 22 -35.95 -38.80 -3.15
N GLU A 23 -36.87 -39.61 -3.69
CA GLU A 23 -36.57 -40.68 -4.64
C GLU A 23 -35.53 -40.21 -5.68
N SER A 24 -34.44 -40.98 -5.81
CA SER A 24 -33.38 -40.71 -6.77
C SER A 24 -33.96 -40.79 -8.19
N SER A 25 -34.29 -39.64 -8.75
CA SER A 25 -34.64 -39.52 -10.16
C SER A 25 -33.42 -39.95 -11.00
N PRO A 26 -33.59 -40.68 -12.11
CA PRO A 26 -32.49 -40.97 -13.04
C PRO A 26 -31.87 -39.70 -13.66
N LEU A 27 -32.39 -38.51 -13.32
CA LEU A 27 -31.89 -37.18 -13.72
C LEU A 27 -31.26 -36.39 -12.55
N THR A 28 -31.18 -36.95 -11.34
CA THR A 28 -30.45 -36.31 -10.24
C THR A 28 -28.98 -36.71 -10.29
N LEU A 29 -28.17 -35.85 -10.89
CA LEU A 29 -26.71 -35.95 -10.87
C LEU A 29 -26.16 -35.08 -9.74
N SER A 30 -25.13 -35.54 -9.02
CA SER A 30 -24.44 -34.65 -8.07
C SER A 30 -23.67 -33.56 -8.83
N LEU A 31 -23.42 -32.41 -8.22
CA LEU A 31 -22.63 -31.36 -8.85
C LEU A 31 -21.21 -31.83 -9.20
N GLN A 32 -20.64 -32.73 -8.37
CA GLN A 32 -19.31 -33.31 -8.63
C GLN A 32 -19.35 -34.21 -9.86
N ASP A 33 -20.35 -35.08 -9.97
CA ASP A 33 -20.52 -35.96 -11.13
C ASP A 33 -20.82 -35.14 -12.40
N PHE A 34 -21.58 -34.06 -12.28
CA PHE A 34 -21.89 -33.16 -13.40
C PHE A 34 -20.64 -32.46 -13.93
N VAL A 35 -19.82 -31.91 -13.03
CA VAL A 35 -18.57 -31.27 -13.41
C VAL A 35 -17.56 -32.31 -13.92
N GLY A 36 -17.58 -33.53 -13.38
CA GLY A 36 -16.74 -34.63 -13.86
C GLY A 36 -17.12 -35.11 -15.27
N GLU A 37 -18.42 -35.24 -15.55
CA GLU A 37 -18.95 -35.75 -16.82
C GLU A 37 -18.94 -34.70 -17.93
N PHE A 38 -19.33 -33.45 -17.63
CA PHE A 38 -19.45 -32.36 -18.61
C PHE A 38 -18.32 -31.32 -18.52
N GLY A 39 -17.28 -31.58 -17.72
CA GLY A 39 -16.23 -30.62 -17.42
C GLY A 39 -15.51 -30.06 -18.65
N ASP A 40 -15.16 -30.94 -19.59
CA ASP A 40 -14.46 -30.54 -20.83
C ASP A 40 -15.34 -29.66 -21.73
N GLU A 41 -16.61 -30.02 -21.91
CA GLU A 41 -17.57 -29.23 -22.69
C GLU A 41 -17.84 -27.87 -22.04
N LEU A 42 -17.95 -27.82 -20.71
CA LEU A 42 -18.08 -26.59 -19.96
C LEU A 42 -16.83 -25.71 -20.11
N LEU A 43 -15.63 -26.30 -20.09
CA LEU A 43 -14.38 -25.59 -20.27
C LEU A 43 -14.26 -25.03 -21.70
N ASP A 44 -14.65 -25.79 -22.71
CA ASP A 44 -14.66 -25.36 -24.10
C ASP A 44 -15.68 -24.25 -24.35
N ALA A 45 -16.87 -24.35 -23.75
CA ALA A 45 -17.87 -23.28 -23.78
C ALA A 45 -17.35 -22.00 -23.08
N LEU A 46 -16.66 -22.14 -21.94
CA LEU A 46 -16.05 -21.03 -21.22
C LEU A 46 -14.93 -20.35 -22.01
N ASN A 47 -14.05 -21.14 -22.64
CA ASN A 47 -12.95 -20.65 -23.48
C ASN A 47 -13.48 -19.94 -24.74
N SER A 48 -14.54 -20.48 -25.34
CA SER A 48 -15.21 -19.87 -26.49
C SER A 48 -15.91 -18.56 -26.12
N ALA A 49 -16.52 -18.49 -24.93
CA ALA A 49 -17.16 -17.27 -24.44
C ALA A 49 -16.16 -16.20 -23.99
N ASN A 50 -14.94 -16.60 -23.61
CA ASN A 50 -13.91 -15.72 -23.06
C ASN A 50 -12.54 -15.96 -23.72
N PRO A 51 -12.40 -15.66 -25.03
CA PRO A 51 -11.15 -15.90 -25.72
C PRO A 51 -10.01 -15.06 -25.11
N PRO A 52 -8.79 -15.61 -25.00
CA PRO A 52 -7.66 -14.88 -24.43
C PRO A 52 -7.36 -13.63 -25.28
N VAL A 53 -7.01 -12.54 -24.60
CA VAL A 53 -6.65 -11.28 -25.27
C VAL A 53 -5.37 -11.44 -26.08
N TYR A 54 -4.41 -12.21 -25.57
CA TYR A 54 -3.12 -12.46 -26.18
C TYR A 54 -2.83 -13.97 -26.23
N THR A 55 -2.42 -14.45 -27.39
CA THR A 55 -2.28 -15.88 -27.72
C THR A 55 -0.84 -16.40 -27.65
N GLY A 56 0.10 -15.61 -27.11
CA GLY A 56 1.51 -15.98 -27.04
C GLY A 56 2.29 -15.76 -28.35
N GLN A 57 1.71 -15.02 -29.31
CA GLN A 57 2.37 -14.65 -30.56
C GLN A 57 2.63 -13.15 -30.60
N PRO A 58 3.87 -12.70 -30.31
CA PRO A 58 4.17 -11.29 -30.26
C PRO A 58 4.26 -10.68 -31.67
N GLN A 59 3.78 -9.44 -31.81
CA GLN A 59 3.94 -8.69 -33.05
C GLN A 59 5.44 -8.39 -33.29
N ALA A 60 5.92 -8.62 -34.52
CA ALA A 60 7.35 -8.61 -34.82
C ALA A 60 8.04 -7.28 -34.48
N HIS A 61 7.40 -6.13 -34.76
CA HIS A 61 7.99 -4.82 -34.44
C HIS A 61 8.06 -4.56 -32.93
N ARG A 62 7.04 -4.98 -32.16
CA ARG A 62 7.05 -4.87 -30.69
C ARG A 62 8.14 -5.75 -30.08
N GLN A 63 8.32 -6.95 -30.63
CA GLN A 63 9.42 -7.85 -30.23
C GLN A 63 10.78 -7.22 -30.48
N LEU A 64 10.98 -6.53 -31.61
CA LEU A 64 12.22 -5.79 -31.87
C LEU A 64 12.44 -4.67 -30.86
N VAL A 65 11.40 -3.94 -30.46
CA VAL A 65 11.49 -2.90 -29.43
C VAL A 65 11.92 -3.50 -28.09
N VAL A 66 11.26 -4.56 -27.64
CA VAL A 66 11.62 -5.26 -26.39
C VAL A 66 13.06 -5.78 -26.46
N ALA A 67 13.47 -6.36 -27.59
CA ALA A 67 14.83 -6.83 -27.80
C ALA A 67 15.88 -5.70 -27.83
N SER A 68 15.49 -4.48 -28.23
CA SER A 68 16.37 -3.32 -28.31
C SER A 68 16.63 -2.62 -26.96
N LEU A 69 15.85 -2.96 -25.92
CA LEU A 69 16.05 -2.41 -24.58
C LEU A 69 17.44 -2.75 -24.04
N LYS A 70 18.05 -1.80 -23.32
CA LYS A 70 19.36 -1.99 -22.67
C LYS A 70 19.32 -3.13 -21.66
N ARG A 71 18.25 -3.19 -20.87
CA ARG A 71 17.98 -4.27 -19.92
C ARG A 71 17.16 -5.35 -20.62
N LYS A 72 17.71 -6.56 -20.68
CA LYS A 72 17.02 -7.72 -21.24
C LYS A 72 15.94 -8.22 -20.29
N LEU A 73 14.75 -8.46 -20.83
CA LEU A 73 13.63 -9.05 -20.10
C LEU A 73 13.75 -10.57 -20.13
N PHE A 74 13.23 -11.22 -19.08
CA PHE A 74 12.97 -12.65 -19.13
C PHE A 74 11.82 -12.94 -20.10
N PRO A 75 11.75 -14.15 -20.69
CA PRO A 75 10.70 -14.51 -21.64
C PRO A 75 9.29 -14.23 -21.10
N ALA A 76 8.97 -14.68 -19.88
CA ALA A 76 7.67 -14.41 -19.26
C ALA A 76 7.38 -12.90 -19.07
N GLN A 77 8.40 -12.09 -18.77
CA GLN A 77 8.22 -10.63 -18.69
C GLN A 77 7.92 -10.02 -20.07
N ALA A 78 8.56 -10.52 -21.13
CA ALA A 78 8.28 -10.07 -22.49
C ALA A 78 6.85 -10.42 -22.92
N GLU A 79 6.38 -11.64 -22.62
CA GLU A 79 4.99 -12.04 -22.88
C GLU A 79 3.98 -11.12 -22.17
N VAL A 80 4.26 -10.73 -20.91
CA VAL A 80 3.42 -9.76 -20.18
C VAL A 80 3.40 -8.40 -20.86
N VAL A 81 4.55 -7.93 -21.37
CA VAL A 81 4.64 -6.65 -22.10
C VAL A 81 3.81 -6.71 -23.38
N HIS A 82 3.87 -7.81 -24.12
CA HIS A 82 3.08 -8.00 -25.35
C HIS A 82 1.58 -8.09 -25.07
N ALA A 83 1.18 -8.85 -24.05
CA ALA A 83 -0.21 -8.94 -23.62
C ALA A 83 -0.77 -7.56 -23.19
N ALA A 84 0.03 -6.78 -22.45
CA ALA A 84 -0.36 -5.44 -22.05
C ALA A 84 -0.50 -4.49 -23.25
N ALA A 85 0.39 -4.59 -24.22
CA ALA A 85 0.31 -3.82 -25.47
C ALA A 85 -0.94 -4.21 -26.29
N GLU A 86 -1.21 -5.51 -26.43
CA GLU A 86 -2.39 -6.03 -27.14
C GLU A 86 -3.71 -5.51 -26.54
N LEU A 87 -3.80 -5.53 -25.20
CA LEU A 87 -4.96 -5.02 -24.49
C LEU A 87 -5.12 -3.50 -24.64
N LEU A 88 -4.04 -2.74 -24.45
CA LEU A 88 -4.10 -1.27 -24.45
C LEU A 88 -4.23 -0.69 -25.85
N ILE A 89 -3.63 -1.31 -26.87
CA ILE A 89 -3.52 -0.77 -28.23
C ILE A 89 -4.54 -1.43 -29.14
N ASP A 90 -4.44 -2.74 -29.37
CA ASP A 90 -5.22 -3.44 -30.40
C ASP A 90 -6.68 -3.65 -29.99
N ARG A 91 -6.91 -4.05 -28.73
CA ARG A 91 -8.27 -4.06 -28.14
C ARG A 91 -8.76 -2.66 -27.79
N GLY A 92 -7.85 -1.68 -27.72
CA GLY A 92 -8.17 -0.30 -27.44
C GLY A 92 -8.63 -0.04 -26.00
N GLU A 93 -8.42 -0.96 -25.06
CA GLU A 93 -8.86 -0.80 -23.68
C GLU A 93 -8.18 0.38 -22.99
N ARG A 94 -8.88 0.99 -22.04
CA ARG A 94 -8.36 2.15 -21.32
C ARG A 94 -7.29 1.77 -20.31
N ALA A 95 -7.38 0.58 -19.73
CA ALA A 95 -6.42 0.15 -18.72
C ALA A 95 -6.08 -1.34 -18.78
N ALA A 96 -4.87 -1.64 -18.32
CA ALA A 96 -4.36 -2.98 -18.10
C ALA A 96 -3.82 -3.08 -16.67
N ILE A 97 -3.91 -4.26 -16.07
CA ILE A 97 -3.45 -4.56 -14.73
C ILE A 97 -2.39 -5.65 -14.82
N VAL A 98 -1.18 -5.36 -14.36
CA VAL A 98 -0.15 -6.38 -14.16
C VAL A 98 -0.16 -6.76 -12.69
N ASN A 99 -0.73 -7.93 -12.40
CA ASN A 99 -0.71 -8.53 -11.07
C ASN A 99 0.50 -9.47 -10.99
N GLY A 100 1.63 -8.89 -10.59
CA GLY A 100 2.91 -9.59 -10.55
C GLY A 100 3.38 -9.85 -9.13
N GLU A 101 3.83 -11.06 -8.82
CA GLU A 101 4.42 -11.36 -7.52
C GLU A 101 5.57 -10.40 -7.16
N MET A 102 5.82 -10.23 -5.86
CA MET A 102 6.92 -9.38 -5.42
C MET A 102 8.26 -9.92 -5.92
N GLY A 103 9.06 -9.08 -6.56
CA GLY A 103 10.35 -9.49 -7.13
C GLY A 103 10.32 -9.95 -8.58
N CYS A 104 9.15 -10.11 -9.22
CA CYS A 104 9.05 -10.59 -10.60
C CYS A 104 9.45 -9.54 -11.68
N GLY A 105 9.86 -8.34 -11.28
CA GLY A 105 10.29 -7.28 -12.20
C GLY A 105 9.17 -6.39 -12.76
N LYS A 106 8.07 -6.17 -12.01
CA LYS A 106 6.97 -5.27 -12.39
C LYS A 106 7.43 -3.90 -12.89
N THR A 107 8.41 -3.29 -12.24
CA THR A 107 8.98 -2.00 -12.66
C THR A 107 9.58 -2.09 -14.06
N THR A 108 10.41 -3.11 -14.32
CA THR A 108 10.97 -3.38 -15.66
C THR A 108 9.88 -3.64 -16.70
N VAL A 109 8.84 -4.43 -16.35
CA VAL A 109 7.68 -4.68 -17.21
C VAL A 109 6.97 -3.35 -17.54
N GLY A 110 6.67 -2.51 -16.55
CA GLY A 110 6.03 -1.22 -16.78
C GLY A 110 6.83 -0.28 -17.68
N ILE A 111 8.16 -0.23 -17.50
CA ILE A 111 9.07 0.56 -18.34
C ILE A 111 9.08 0.02 -19.78
N ALA A 112 9.16 -1.30 -19.93
CA ALA A 112 9.17 -1.95 -21.24
C ALA A 112 7.83 -1.79 -21.98
N THR A 113 6.69 -1.90 -21.28
CA THR A 113 5.37 -1.58 -21.84
C THR A 113 5.30 -0.14 -22.31
N ALA A 114 5.82 0.81 -21.54
CA ALA A 114 5.90 2.21 -21.98
C ALA A 114 6.75 2.36 -23.25
N ALA A 115 7.89 1.65 -23.35
CA ALA A 115 8.76 1.69 -24.53
C ALA A 115 8.07 1.12 -25.78
N VAL A 116 7.34 0.01 -25.65
CA VAL A 116 6.51 -0.54 -26.74
C VAL A 116 5.43 0.46 -27.17
N LEU A 117 4.71 1.04 -26.21
CA LEU A 117 3.73 2.09 -26.49
C LEU A 117 4.38 3.32 -27.16
N ASN A 118 5.63 3.66 -26.85
CA ASN A 118 6.34 4.75 -27.51
C ASN A 118 6.58 4.53 -29.00
N ALA A 119 6.92 3.30 -29.39
CA ALA A 119 7.04 2.91 -30.79
C ALA A 119 5.72 3.05 -31.55
N GLU A 120 4.60 2.94 -30.84
CA GLU A 120 3.21 3.08 -31.34
C GLU A 120 2.68 4.52 -31.24
N GLY A 121 3.54 5.49 -30.90
CA GLY A 121 3.21 6.91 -30.88
C GLY A 121 2.82 7.50 -29.52
N TYR A 122 2.83 6.72 -28.43
CA TYR A 122 2.56 7.19 -27.07
C TYR A 122 3.84 7.78 -26.45
N ARG A 123 4.00 9.11 -26.46
CA ARG A 123 5.28 9.77 -26.20
C ARG A 123 5.55 10.05 -24.73
N ARG A 124 4.54 10.43 -23.96
CA ARG A 124 4.68 10.90 -22.58
C ARG A 124 4.09 9.92 -21.58
N THR A 125 4.91 9.43 -20.67
CA THR A 125 4.51 8.50 -19.60
C THR A 125 4.57 9.19 -18.25
N LEU A 126 3.47 9.21 -17.50
CA LEU A 126 3.42 9.64 -16.10
C LEU A 126 3.47 8.40 -15.20
N VAL A 127 4.42 8.36 -14.27
CA VAL A 127 4.60 7.28 -13.29
C VAL A 127 4.22 7.80 -11.91
N LEU A 128 3.28 7.11 -11.26
CA LEU A 128 2.99 7.29 -9.84
C LEU A 128 3.67 6.18 -9.05
N SER A 129 4.49 6.56 -8.07
CA SER A 129 5.21 5.59 -7.24
C SER A 129 5.20 5.98 -5.76
N PRO A 130 5.47 5.03 -4.84
CA PRO A 130 5.78 5.33 -3.45
C PRO A 130 6.89 6.39 -3.33
N PRO A 131 6.85 7.30 -2.34
CA PRO A 131 7.78 8.43 -2.29
C PRO A 131 9.27 8.04 -2.26
N HIS A 132 9.58 6.91 -1.62
CA HIS A 132 10.94 6.37 -1.53
C HIS A 132 11.39 5.64 -2.81
N LEU A 133 10.49 5.39 -3.77
CA LEU A 133 10.80 4.70 -5.04
C LEU A 133 10.98 5.65 -6.24
N VAL A 134 10.73 6.95 -6.08
CA VAL A 134 10.80 7.92 -7.19
C VAL A 134 12.15 7.89 -7.89
N TYR A 135 13.26 7.88 -7.14
CA TYR A 135 14.60 7.86 -7.72
C TYR A 135 15.02 6.48 -8.23
N LYS A 136 14.53 5.41 -7.61
CA LYS A 136 14.69 4.06 -8.13
C LYS A 136 14.06 3.95 -9.52
N TRP A 137 12.83 4.44 -9.69
CA TRP A 137 12.17 4.52 -10.99
C TRP A 137 13.00 5.33 -12.01
N ARG A 138 13.53 6.49 -11.62
CA ARG A 138 14.41 7.28 -12.50
C ARG A 138 15.62 6.46 -12.98
N ARG A 139 16.32 5.81 -12.05
CA ARG A 139 17.50 4.98 -12.36
C ARG A 139 17.14 3.83 -13.29
N GLU A 140 16.10 3.06 -12.93
CA GLU A 140 15.66 1.90 -13.71
C GLU A 140 15.22 2.29 -15.13
N ILE A 141 14.56 3.44 -15.31
CA ILE A 141 14.19 3.95 -16.65
C ILE A 141 15.45 4.22 -17.48
N GLN A 142 16.44 4.92 -16.92
CA GLN A 142 17.68 5.28 -17.63
C GLN A 142 18.55 4.06 -17.98
N GLU A 143 18.53 3.04 -17.10
CA GLU A 143 19.20 1.76 -17.30
C GLU A 143 18.49 0.86 -18.30
N THR A 144 17.16 0.98 -18.45
CA THR A 144 16.35 0.10 -19.32
C THR A 144 16.18 0.69 -20.73
N VAL A 145 15.90 1.99 -20.84
CA VAL A 145 15.59 2.65 -22.12
C VAL A 145 16.72 3.60 -22.51
N ALA A 146 17.25 3.44 -23.72
CA ALA A 146 18.28 4.34 -24.25
C ALA A 146 17.68 5.71 -24.61
N GLY A 147 18.33 6.79 -24.17
CA GLY A 147 17.92 8.16 -24.48
C GLY A 147 16.62 8.63 -23.80
N ALA A 148 16.09 7.90 -22.83
CA ALA A 148 14.89 8.30 -22.10
C ALA A 148 15.12 9.59 -21.30
N LYS A 149 14.21 10.55 -21.45
CA LYS A 149 14.19 11.78 -20.66
C LYS A 149 13.32 11.58 -19.43
N VAL A 150 13.88 11.78 -18.24
CA VAL A 150 13.15 11.55 -16.98
C VAL A 150 13.03 12.84 -16.18
N TRP A 151 11.80 13.24 -15.91
CA TRP A 151 11.42 14.40 -15.11
C TRP A 151 10.92 13.94 -13.74
N VAL A 152 11.62 14.29 -12.67
CA VAL A 152 11.17 14.00 -11.31
C VAL A 152 10.27 15.14 -10.82
N LEU A 153 9.02 14.84 -10.50
CA LEU A 153 7.98 15.78 -10.03
C LEU A 153 7.73 15.61 -8.52
N ASN A 154 8.78 15.50 -7.72
CA ASN A 154 8.66 15.23 -6.28
C ASN A 154 9.22 16.36 -5.39
N GLY A 155 9.97 17.29 -6.01
CA GLY A 155 10.62 18.42 -5.38
C GLY A 155 9.82 19.72 -5.41
N PRO A 156 10.33 20.78 -4.77
CA PRO A 156 9.68 22.10 -4.73
C PRO A 156 9.64 22.79 -6.10
N ASP A 157 10.55 22.39 -7.00
CA ASP A 157 10.60 22.79 -8.40
C ASP A 157 9.55 22.09 -9.27
N THR A 158 8.72 21.19 -8.71
CA THR A 158 7.65 20.49 -9.44
C THR A 158 6.76 21.44 -10.22
N LEU A 159 6.39 22.58 -9.63
CA LEU A 159 5.56 23.57 -10.32
C LEU A 159 6.29 24.19 -11.51
N VAL A 160 7.57 24.51 -11.37
CA VAL A 160 8.41 25.07 -12.45
C VAL A 160 8.52 24.06 -13.59
N LYS A 161 8.78 22.79 -13.28
CA LYS A 161 8.82 21.70 -14.26
C LYS A 161 7.49 21.54 -15.01
N LEU A 162 6.36 21.64 -14.30
CA LEU A 162 5.03 21.56 -14.91
C LEU A 162 4.69 22.79 -15.78
N ILE A 163 5.14 23.98 -15.39
CA ILE A 163 5.02 25.20 -16.22
C ILE A 163 5.85 25.04 -17.49
N LYS A 164 7.10 24.58 -17.38
CA LYS A 164 7.96 24.30 -18.52
C LYS A 164 7.34 23.26 -19.47
N LEU A 165 6.75 22.18 -18.92
CA LEU A 165 6.00 21.21 -19.71
C LEU A 165 4.85 21.88 -20.48
N ARG A 166 4.09 22.76 -19.82
CA ARG A 166 2.98 23.50 -20.44
C ARG A 166 3.46 24.38 -21.59
N GLU A 167 4.57 25.09 -21.41
CA GLU A 167 5.19 25.93 -22.46
C GLU A 167 5.66 25.09 -23.65
N GLN A 168 6.10 23.86 -23.40
CA GLN A 168 6.60 22.93 -24.42
C GLN A 168 5.50 22.09 -25.09
N LEU A 169 4.22 22.26 -24.76
CA LEU A 169 3.14 21.44 -25.34
C LEU A 169 3.03 21.55 -26.87
N GLY A 170 3.44 22.68 -27.46
CA GLY A 170 3.47 22.88 -28.91
C GLY A 170 4.66 22.26 -29.63
N VAL A 171 5.65 21.74 -28.89
CA VAL A 171 6.86 21.12 -29.44
C VAL A 171 6.71 19.60 -29.37
N GLN A 172 6.93 18.92 -30.49
CA GLN A 172 6.94 17.46 -30.51
C GLN A 172 8.11 16.94 -29.65
N PRO A 173 7.84 16.02 -28.70
CA PRO A 173 8.89 15.43 -27.88
C PRO A 173 9.96 14.75 -28.74
N THR A 174 11.23 15.10 -28.52
CA THR A 174 12.35 14.34 -29.08
C THR A 174 12.67 13.17 -28.16
N GLY A 175 12.16 11.99 -28.50
CA GLY A 175 12.34 10.75 -27.73
C GLY A 175 11.23 10.46 -26.71
N GLN A 176 11.44 9.43 -25.90
CA GLN A 176 10.49 9.02 -24.87
C GLN A 176 10.67 9.84 -23.59
N GLU A 177 9.58 10.40 -23.07
CA GLU A 177 9.58 11.21 -21.85
C GLU A 177 8.84 10.49 -20.73
N PHE A 178 9.48 10.43 -19.55
CA PHE A 178 8.92 9.91 -18.32
C PHE A 178 8.82 11.02 -17.28
N PHE A 179 7.69 11.09 -16.58
CA PHE A 179 7.45 12.00 -15.47
C PHE A 179 7.17 11.17 -14.23
N VAL A 180 8.02 11.23 -13.20
CA VAL A 180 7.89 10.39 -12.00
C VAL A 180 7.41 11.26 -10.84
N LEU A 181 6.23 10.93 -10.30
CA LEU A 181 5.55 11.69 -9.25
C LEU A 181 5.28 10.78 -8.04
N GLY A 182 5.74 11.23 -6.86
CA GLY A 182 5.46 10.53 -5.61
C GLY A 182 3.98 10.62 -5.21
N ARG A 183 3.36 9.50 -4.84
CA ARG A 183 1.93 9.41 -4.48
C ARG A 183 1.48 10.28 -3.29
N VAL A 184 2.41 10.75 -2.46
CA VAL A 184 2.09 11.67 -1.35
C VAL A 184 2.06 13.12 -1.85
N ARG A 185 2.94 13.49 -2.78
CA ARG A 185 2.98 14.84 -3.34
C ARG A 185 1.73 15.19 -4.12
N MET A 186 1.14 14.22 -4.82
CA MET A 186 -0.08 14.45 -5.60
C MET A 186 -1.32 14.82 -4.76
N ARG A 187 -1.31 14.68 -3.42
CA ARG A 187 -2.47 14.97 -2.56
C ARG A 187 -2.33 16.20 -1.66
N MET A 188 -1.20 16.91 -1.69
CA MET A 188 -1.02 18.07 -0.81
C MET A 188 -2.07 19.15 -1.16
N GLY A 189 -2.65 19.81 -0.16
CA GLY A 189 -3.63 20.88 -0.38
C GLY A 189 -3.02 22.06 -1.13
N PHE A 190 -3.87 22.99 -1.60
CA PHE A 190 -3.44 24.21 -2.28
C PHE A 190 -3.99 25.42 -1.54
N HIS A 191 -3.18 26.47 -1.45
CA HIS A 191 -3.66 27.77 -1.01
C HIS A 191 -4.28 28.50 -2.19
N TRP A 192 -5.43 29.11 -1.96
CA TRP A 192 -6.15 29.87 -2.98
C TRP A 192 -6.70 31.16 -2.37
N LYS A 193 -7.00 32.12 -3.22
CA LYS A 193 -7.73 33.33 -2.89
C LYS A 193 -8.87 33.55 -3.89
N PRO A 194 -9.97 34.19 -3.48
CA PRO A 194 -10.98 34.74 -4.37
C PRO A 194 -10.37 35.69 -5.41
N VAL A 195 -10.94 35.71 -6.62
CA VAL A 195 -10.55 36.59 -7.72
C VAL A 195 -11.78 37.29 -8.25
N PHE A 196 -11.73 38.61 -8.19
CA PHE A 196 -12.79 39.52 -8.57
C PHE A 196 -12.18 40.88 -8.94
N THR A 197 -12.95 41.68 -9.68
CA THR A 197 -12.73 43.12 -9.81
C THR A 197 -13.74 43.86 -8.94
N THR A 198 -13.38 45.03 -8.42
CA THR A 198 -14.29 45.86 -7.65
C THR A 198 -15.01 46.82 -8.59
N ARG A 199 -16.34 46.85 -8.53
CA ARG A 199 -17.18 47.79 -9.28
C ARG A 199 -17.97 48.66 -8.32
N ARG A 200 -17.90 49.97 -8.51
CA ARG A 200 -18.65 50.93 -7.69
C ARG A 200 -20.09 51.07 -8.19
N THR A 201 -21.06 50.96 -7.29
CA THR A 201 -22.49 51.12 -7.58
C THR A 201 -23.11 52.20 -6.70
N ARG A 202 -24.39 52.53 -6.93
CA ARG A 202 -25.16 53.47 -6.09
C ARG A 202 -25.33 52.99 -4.64
N HIS A 203 -25.13 51.70 -4.38
CA HIS A 203 -25.31 51.07 -3.07
C HIS A 203 -23.97 50.62 -2.43
N GLY A 204 -22.83 50.99 -3.03
CA GLY A 204 -21.49 50.66 -2.54
C GLY A 204 -20.64 49.88 -3.54
N ASP A 205 -19.48 49.41 -3.08
CA ASP A 205 -18.56 48.59 -3.87
C ASP A 205 -19.04 47.13 -3.90
N VAL A 206 -19.17 46.58 -5.11
CA VAL A 206 -19.58 45.19 -5.34
C VAL A 206 -18.48 44.43 -6.08
N ALA A 207 -18.38 43.13 -5.82
CA ALA A 207 -17.46 42.27 -6.54
C ALA A 207 -18.06 41.86 -7.90
N ALA A 208 -17.23 41.86 -8.93
CA ALA A 208 -17.58 41.45 -10.28
C ALA A 208 -16.55 40.46 -10.85
N CYS A 209 -17.00 39.63 -11.79
CA CYS A 209 -16.15 38.71 -12.52
C CYS A 209 -15.07 39.48 -13.29
N PRO A 210 -13.78 39.13 -13.17
CA PRO A 210 -12.72 39.81 -13.92
C PRO A 210 -12.76 39.50 -15.42
N ASP A 211 -13.30 38.35 -15.81
CA ASP A 211 -13.29 37.91 -17.21
C ASP A 211 -14.46 38.50 -18.00
N CYS A 212 -15.68 38.52 -17.44
CA CYS A 212 -16.89 38.96 -18.14
C CYS A 212 -17.59 40.18 -17.53
N GLY A 213 -17.09 40.70 -16.40
CA GLY A 213 -17.65 41.90 -15.74
C GLY A 213 -19.00 41.71 -15.04
N THR A 214 -19.60 40.52 -15.06
CA THR A 214 -20.86 40.22 -14.38
C THR A 214 -20.72 40.36 -12.86
N VAL A 215 -21.68 41.02 -12.21
CA VAL A 215 -21.72 41.17 -10.75
C VAL A 215 -21.87 39.80 -10.09
N ILE A 216 -21.07 39.56 -9.05
CA ILE A 216 -21.09 38.31 -8.30
C ILE A 216 -22.18 38.43 -7.23
N THR A 217 -23.13 37.50 -7.23
CA THR A 217 -24.24 37.45 -6.27
C THR A 217 -24.10 36.27 -5.30
N ASP A 218 -24.76 36.37 -4.15
CA ASP A 218 -24.96 35.24 -3.23
C ASP A 218 -26.08 34.30 -3.70
N LEU A 219 -26.47 33.35 -2.84
CA LEU A 219 -27.52 32.36 -3.14
C LEU A 219 -28.91 32.99 -3.24
N ASP A 220 -29.10 34.16 -2.63
CA ASP A 220 -30.36 34.89 -2.60
C ASP A 220 -30.45 35.92 -3.75
N GLY A 221 -29.39 36.03 -4.56
CA GLY A 221 -29.32 36.92 -5.72
C GLY A 221 -28.80 38.33 -5.40
N GLU A 222 -28.33 38.57 -4.18
CA GLU A 222 -27.85 39.89 -3.76
C GLU A 222 -26.36 40.09 -4.10
N PRO A 223 -25.94 41.30 -4.52
CA PRO A 223 -24.54 41.59 -4.85
C PRO A 223 -23.58 41.39 -3.66
N VAL A 224 -22.51 40.62 -3.87
CA VAL A 224 -21.52 40.35 -2.82
C VAL A 224 -20.52 41.50 -2.71
N ASN A 225 -20.27 41.94 -1.48
CA ASN A 225 -19.23 42.93 -1.17
C ASN A 225 -17.81 42.33 -1.35
N PRO A 226 -16.84 43.06 -1.96
CA PRO A 226 -15.44 42.64 -2.09
C PRO A 226 -14.78 42.08 -0.83
N ILE A 227 -15.02 42.67 0.34
CA ILE A 227 -14.42 42.24 1.61
C ILE A 227 -14.98 40.88 2.05
N ALA A 228 -16.30 40.71 1.93
CA ALA A 228 -16.96 39.45 2.22
C ALA A 228 -16.51 38.35 1.26
N LEU A 229 -16.40 38.69 -0.04
CA LEU A 229 -15.90 37.75 -1.04
C LEU A 229 -14.44 37.38 -0.79
N GLN A 230 -13.59 38.31 -0.34
CA GLN A 230 -12.17 38.07 -0.04
C GLN A 230 -11.95 37.12 1.16
N ALA A 231 -12.89 37.09 2.11
CA ALA A 231 -12.86 36.26 3.31
C ALA A 231 -13.48 34.87 3.12
N GLU A 232 -14.00 34.55 1.93
CA GLU A 232 -14.65 33.26 1.69
C GLU A 232 -13.70 32.07 1.72
N GLU A 233 -14.16 31.00 2.35
CA GLU A 233 -13.51 29.69 2.38
C GLU A 233 -14.04 28.73 1.29
N CYS A 234 -14.96 29.21 0.44
CA CYS A 234 -15.60 28.44 -0.61
C CYS A 234 -15.22 28.94 -2.01
N ARG A 235 -14.92 28.00 -2.91
CA ARG A 235 -14.50 28.30 -4.29
C ARG A 235 -15.71 28.40 -5.22
N ARG A 236 -15.90 29.57 -5.84
CA ARG A 236 -17.04 29.86 -6.74
C ARG A 236 -16.66 29.84 -8.23
N LYS A 237 -17.66 29.73 -9.09
CA LYS A 237 -17.56 30.05 -10.52
C LYS A 237 -18.48 31.22 -10.84
N CYS A 238 -18.16 31.98 -11.87
CA CYS A 238 -19.04 33.02 -12.37
C CYS A 238 -20.34 32.37 -12.88
N GLY A 239 -21.49 32.89 -12.43
CA GLY A 239 -22.80 32.41 -12.88
C GLY A 239 -23.08 32.66 -14.37
N HIS A 240 -22.30 33.53 -15.02
CA HIS A 240 -22.46 33.88 -16.44
C HIS A 240 -21.47 33.16 -17.36
N CYS A 241 -20.16 33.42 -17.22
CA CYS A 241 -19.14 32.85 -18.10
C CYS A 241 -18.51 31.55 -17.58
N ALA A 242 -18.94 31.05 -16.40
CA ALA A 242 -18.38 29.89 -15.71
C ALA A 242 -16.87 29.98 -15.36
N ALA A 243 -16.24 31.13 -15.56
CA ALA A 243 -14.85 31.37 -15.16
C ALA A 243 -14.67 31.16 -13.65
N PRO A 244 -13.52 30.62 -13.20
CA PRO A 244 -13.24 30.45 -11.78
C PRO A 244 -13.07 31.82 -11.11
N LEU A 245 -13.88 32.13 -10.09
CA LEU A 245 -13.79 33.37 -9.31
C LEU A 245 -12.75 33.27 -8.18
N TRP A 246 -11.66 32.58 -8.47
CA TRP A 246 -10.59 32.32 -7.52
C TRP A 246 -9.31 31.93 -8.26
N THR A 247 -8.18 32.25 -7.66
CA THR A 247 -6.85 31.85 -8.14
C THR A 247 -6.05 31.25 -7.00
N LEU A 248 -4.97 30.59 -7.36
CA LEU A 248 -4.07 29.96 -6.42
C LEU A 248 -3.09 31.02 -5.89
N ILE A 249 -2.74 30.94 -4.61
CA ILE A 249 -1.79 31.86 -3.98
C ILE A 249 -0.58 31.13 -3.45
N ARG A 250 0.54 31.85 -3.42
CA ARG A 250 1.73 31.47 -2.66
C ARG A 250 1.50 31.90 -1.20
N PRO A 251 1.81 31.07 -0.20
CA PRO A 251 2.01 31.55 1.17
C PRO A 251 3.08 32.66 1.20
N ARG A 252 3.08 33.52 2.24
CA ARG A 252 4.00 34.67 2.33
C ARG A 252 5.47 34.21 2.40
N SER A 253 6.36 34.96 1.74
CA SER A 253 7.80 34.67 1.66
C SER A 253 8.52 34.63 3.01
N LEU A 254 9.38 33.63 3.17
CA LEU A 254 10.50 33.65 4.11
C LEU A 254 11.43 34.87 3.89
N SER A 255 11.97 35.43 4.98
CA SER A 255 12.86 36.59 4.98
C SER A 255 14.28 36.26 4.47
N GLY A 256 15.13 37.25 4.18
CA GLY A 256 16.53 37.00 3.79
C GLY A 256 17.35 36.21 4.83
N SER A 257 17.01 36.34 6.12
CA SER A 257 17.62 35.55 7.20
C SER A 257 17.21 34.07 7.19
N ASP A 258 16.02 33.78 6.66
CA ASP A 258 15.49 32.42 6.56
C ASP A 258 16.10 31.66 5.39
N GLN A 259 16.42 32.32 4.27
CA GLN A 259 17.10 31.70 3.13
C GLN A 259 18.52 31.26 3.52
N SER A 260 19.26 32.13 4.23
CA SER A 260 20.60 31.82 4.75
C SER A 260 20.56 30.62 5.71
N SER A 261 19.58 30.58 6.63
CA SER A 261 19.33 29.43 7.51
C SER A 261 18.94 28.15 6.76
N ALA A 262 18.15 28.27 5.68
CA ALA A 262 17.73 27.15 4.84
C ALA A 262 18.90 26.56 4.04
N VAL A 263 19.75 27.41 3.45
CA VAL A 263 20.99 27.01 2.76
C VAL A 263 21.95 26.33 3.71
N LEU A 264 22.15 26.87 4.91
CA LEU A 264 22.97 26.24 5.94
C LEU A 264 22.45 24.84 6.32
N LYS A 265 21.14 24.72 6.57
CA LYS A 265 20.50 23.43 6.86
C LYS A 265 20.59 22.45 5.70
N ALA A 266 20.50 22.93 4.46
CA ALA A 266 20.62 22.12 3.26
C ALA A 266 22.05 21.58 3.07
N LEU A 267 23.06 22.45 3.16
CA LEU A 267 24.47 22.05 3.08
C LEU A 267 24.81 20.99 4.13
N LYS A 268 24.33 21.14 5.37
CA LYS A 268 24.53 20.16 6.46
C LYS A 268 23.84 18.81 6.23
N ARG A 269 22.90 18.72 5.28
CA ARG A 269 22.28 17.43 4.90
C ARG A 269 23.13 16.66 3.90
N ILE A 270 24.02 17.31 3.16
CA ILE A 270 24.90 16.65 2.18
C ILE A 270 25.97 15.85 2.95
N PRO A 271 26.17 14.56 2.66
CA PRO A 271 27.21 13.78 3.32
C PRO A 271 28.57 14.42 3.11
N THR A 272 29.43 14.33 4.12
CA THR A 272 30.78 14.95 4.16
C THR A 272 30.82 16.46 4.41
N ILE A 273 29.67 17.16 4.43
CA ILE A 273 29.59 18.60 4.76
C ILE A 273 29.09 18.79 6.20
N GLY A 274 30.01 19.15 7.10
CA GLY A 274 29.69 19.54 8.47
C GLY A 274 29.38 21.04 8.62
N GLU A 275 29.04 21.46 9.84
CA GLU A 275 28.72 22.87 10.17
C GLU A 275 29.80 23.86 9.72
N VAL A 276 31.06 23.55 10.04
CA VAL A 276 32.21 24.41 9.70
C VAL A 276 32.43 24.50 8.18
N THR A 277 32.26 23.38 7.47
CA THR A 277 32.40 23.33 6.00
C THR A 277 31.26 24.08 5.33
N ALA A 278 30.03 23.94 5.81
CA ALA A 278 28.86 24.64 5.29
C ALA A 278 29.01 26.17 5.43
N GLN A 279 29.46 26.65 6.59
CA GLN A 279 29.71 28.08 6.82
C GLN A 279 30.83 28.62 5.91
N LYS A 280 31.92 27.86 5.71
CA LYS A 280 33.00 28.26 4.79
C LYS A 280 32.52 28.36 3.34
N LEU A 281 31.69 27.42 2.89
CA LEU A 281 31.10 27.47 1.55
C LEU A 281 30.19 28.70 1.39
N MET A 282 29.32 28.96 2.37
CA MET A 282 28.44 30.14 2.37
C MET A 282 29.23 31.44 2.34
N GLN A 283 30.30 31.55 3.13
CA GLN A 283 31.16 32.74 3.15
C GLN A 283 31.93 32.95 1.82
N LYS A 284 32.34 31.87 1.16
CA LYS A 284 33.17 31.91 -0.06
C LYS A 284 32.34 32.13 -1.34
N PHE A 285 31.13 31.58 -1.41
CA PHE A 285 30.32 31.55 -2.64
C PHE A 285 28.97 32.30 -2.53
N GLY A 286 28.52 32.63 -1.32
CA GLY A 286 27.28 33.36 -1.08
C GLY A 286 26.02 32.50 -1.12
N ASP A 287 25.04 32.84 -0.27
CA ASP A 287 23.86 32.02 0.00
C ASP A 287 22.92 31.90 -1.22
N GLY A 288 22.75 32.99 -1.97
CA GLY A 288 21.88 33.01 -3.15
C GLY A 288 22.39 32.11 -4.28
N PHE A 289 23.71 32.10 -4.50
CA PHE A 289 24.37 31.28 -5.52
C PHE A 289 24.38 29.79 -5.16
N LEU A 290 24.65 29.47 -3.89
CA LEU A 290 24.56 28.10 -3.38
C LEU A 290 23.12 27.59 -3.40
N ALA A 291 22.14 28.44 -3.09
CA ALA A 291 20.72 28.11 -3.20
C ALA A 291 20.32 27.79 -4.65
N SER A 292 20.76 28.57 -5.63
CA SER A 292 20.46 28.28 -7.05
C SER A 292 21.14 27.00 -7.54
N MET A 293 22.41 26.75 -7.20
CA MET A 293 23.08 25.50 -7.62
C MET A 293 22.46 24.25 -7.00
N LEU A 294 22.20 24.29 -5.68
CA LEU A 294 21.59 23.17 -4.98
C LEU A 294 20.13 22.95 -5.38
N GLY A 295 19.43 24.01 -5.83
CA GLY A 295 18.04 23.97 -6.28
C GLY A 295 17.85 23.56 -7.76
N ASP A 296 18.74 23.98 -8.66
CA ASP A 296 18.56 23.84 -10.11
C ASP A 296 19.52 22.81 -10.76
N ASN A 297 20.77 22.70 -10.30
CA ASN A 297 21.77 21.81 -10.92
C ASN A 297 22.79 21.24 -9.91
N ILE A 298 22.38 20.17 -9.23
CA ILE A 298 23.18 19.44 -8.22
C ILE A 298 24.56 18.98 -8.73
N HIS A 299 24.71 18.69 -10.03
CA HIS A 299 26.00 18.26 -10.60
C HIS A 299 27.02 19.40 -10.71
N GLU A 300 26.59 20.66 -10.84
CA GLU A 300 27.49 21.82 -10.79
C GLU A 300 28.05 22.02 -9.38
N PHE A 301 27.25 21.75 -8.34
CA PHE A 301 27.71 21.83 -6.97
C PHE A 301 28.81 20.80 -6.66
N ILE A 302 28.74 19.60 -7.23
CA ILE A 302 29.76 18.55 -7.00
C ILE A 302 31.08 18.91 -7.69
N ASN A 303 31.01 19.62 -8.81
CA ASN A 303 32.17 20.09 -9.58
C ASN A 303 32.56 21.53 -9.25
N LEU A 304 32.19 22.01 -8.07
CA LEU A 304 32.47 23.39 -7.64
C LEU A 304 33.99 23.61 -7.61
N MET A 305 34.45 24.64 -8.32
CA MET A 305 35.86 25.06 -8.33
C MET A 305 36.04 26.30 -7.46
N ASP A 306 37.24 26.45 -6.91
CA ASP A 306 37.59 27.61 -6.13
C ASP A 306 38.28 28.70 -6.96
N GLY A 307 38.64 29.84 -6.34
CA GLY A 307 39.22 31.00 -7.02
C GLY A 307 40.55 30.74 -7.73
N ASN A 308 41.20 29.60 -7.48
CA ASN A 308 42.44 29.18 -8.12
C ASN A 308 42.22 28.12 -9.21
N GLY A 309 40.96 27.73 -9.47
CA GLY A 309 40.60 26.72 -10.48
C GLY A 309 40.75 25.26 -10.01
N GLU A 310 40.95 25.03 -8.71
CA GLU A 310 40.99 23.68 -8.12
C GLU A 310 39.60 23.23 -7.64
N LEU A 311 39.32 21.93 -7.72
CA LEU A 311 38.06 21.35 -7.23
C LEU A 311 37.95 21.49 -5.71
N VAL A 312 36.80 21.98 -5.25
CA VAL A 312 36.51 22.17 -3.82
C VAL A 312 36.33 20.82 -3.10
N PHE A 313 35.94 19.77 -3.83
CA PHE A 313 35.72 18.42 -3.31
C PHE A 313 36.66 17.42 -4.00
N SER A 314 37.21 16.48 -3.23
CA SER A 314 38.02 15.38 -3.80
C SER A 314 37.16 14.38 -4.58
N ASP A 315 37.74 13.63 -5.52
CA ASP A 315 37.01 12.64 -6.35
C ASP A 315 36.18 11.64 -5.51
N ARG A 316 36.73 11.16 -4.39
CA ARG A 316 36.01 10.25 -3.48
C ARG A 316 34.83 10.93 -2.78
N GLN A 317 34.97 12.21 -2.42
CA GLN A 317 33.86 13.00 -1.87
C GLN A 317 32.82 13.30 -2.94
N ALA A 318 33.26 13.66 -4.15
CA ALA A 318 32.40 13.92 -5.29
C ALA A 318 31.55 12.70 -5.67
N THR A 319 32.13 11.50 -5.81
CA THR A 319 31.36 10.27 -6.09
C THR A 319 30.36 9.93 -4.96
N ARG A 320 30.72 10.21 -3.70
CA ARG A 320 29.85 9.99 -2.54
C ARG A 320 28.71 11.01 -2.47
N MET A 321 29.00 12.27 -2.77
CA MET A 321 28.02 13.35 -2.88
C MET A 321 27.10 13.11 -4.08
N GLU A 322 27.62 12.66 -5.21
CA GLU A 322 26.83 12.31 -6.40
C GLU A 322 25.82 11.20 -6.12
N ARG A 323 26.25 10.12 -5.45
CA ARG A 323 25.35 9.03 -5.03
C ARG A 323 24.30 9.48 -4.02
N ALA A 324 24.68 10.31 -3.03
CA ALA A 324 23.77 10.78 -2.00
C ALA A 324 22.80 11.86 -2.51
N MET A 325 23.29 12.77 -3.34
CA MET A 325 22.51 13.86 -3.91
C MET A 325 21.62 13.40 -5.06
N ALA A 326 21.88 12.24 -5.66
CA ALA A 326 20.94 11.58 -6.58
C ALA A 326 19.56 11.29 -5.95
N ASN A 327 19.51 11.17 -4.61
CA ASN A 327 18.30 10.93 -3.82
C ASN A 327 17.85 12.14 -2.98
N MET A 328 18.62 13.25 -2.97
CA MET A 328 18.31 14.47 -2.20
C MET A 328 17.76 15.58 -3.11
N GLU A 329 16.66 16.18 -2.68
CA GLU A 329 16.13 17.42 -3.26
C GLU A 329 16.37 18.56 -2.28
N PHE A 330 17.06 19.61 -2.72
CA PHE A 330 17.15 20.85 -1.96
C PHE A 330 16.08 21.81 -2.45
N GLY A 331 15.25 22.23 -1.51
CA GLY A 331 14.20 23.18 -1.74
C GLY A 331 14.50 24.52 -1.16
N PHE A 332 14.98 25.44 -1.98
CA PHE A 332 15.05 26.85 -1.61
C PHE A 332 13.84 27.55 -2.20
N GLY A 333 12.65 27.17 -1.68
CA GLY A 333 11.37 27.66 -2.16
C GLY A 333 10.18 26.84 -1.65
N GLU A 334 9.08 27.53 -1.39
CA GLU A 334 7.83 27.01 -0.80
C GLU A 334 6.97 26.27 -1.84
N GLY A 335 7.26 24.98 -2.06
CA GLY A 335 6.49 24.11 -2.95
C GLY A 335 5.13 23.67 -2.38
N GLY A 336 4.18 24.60 -2.26
CA GLY A 336 2.82 24.36 -1.74
C GLY A 336 1.75 24.04 -2.79
N TYR A 337 2.12 23.61 -4.00
CA TYR A 337 1.18 23.39 -5.10
C TYR A 337 0.96 21.90 -5.39
N GLN A 338 -0.31 21.47 -5.44
CA GLN A 338 -0.69 20.08 -5.74
C GLN A 338 -0.47 19.74 -7.23
N PRO A 339 0.46 18.84 -7.59
CA PRO A 339 0.76 18.53 -8.99
C PRO A 339 -0.46 18.02 -9.77
N SER A 340 -1.31 17.21 -9.15
CA SER A 340 -2.52 16.69 -9.79
C SER A 340 -3.52 17.79 -10.13
N GLU A 341 -3.59 18.86 -9.32
CA GLU A 341 -4.50 19.98 -9.59
C GLU A 341 -3.97 20.85 -10.75
N PHE A 342 -2.64 20.97 -10.88
CA PHE A 342 -2.03 21.68 -12.02
C PHE A 342 -2.37 20.94 -13.31
N ILE A 343 -2.09 19.63 -13.32
CA ILE A 343 -2.33 18.74 -14.46
C ILE A 343 -3.82 18.76 -14.82
N LYS A 344 -4.71 18.72 -13.83
CA LYS A 344 -6.16 18.81 -14.03
C LYS A 344 -6.57 20.08 -14.77
N ARG A 345 -6.08 21.23 -14.33
CA ARG A 345 -6.53 22.56 -14.77
C ARG A 345 -5.85 23.07 -16.02
N TYR A 346 -4.53 22.94 -16.06
CA TYR A 346 -3.69 23.71 -16.97
C TYR A 346 -3.08 22.87 -18.08
N LEU A 347 -3.13 21.54 -17.97
CA LEU A 347 -2.69 20.65 -19.03
C LEU A 347 -3.91 20.10 -19.81
N PRO A 348 -3.87 20.12 -21.16
CA PRO A 348 -4.90 19.51 -22.00
C PRO A 348 -5.12 18.01 -21.73
N GLN A 349 -6.29 17.51 -22.14
CA GLN A 349 -6.55 16.07 -22.12
C GLN A 349 -5.55 15.32 -23.01
N GLY A 350 -5.09 14.16 -22.56
CA GLY A 350 -4.11 13.36 -23.31
C GLY A 350 -2.73 13.98 -23.41
N THR A 351 -2.38 14.93 -22.52
CA THR A 351 -1.00 15.42 -22.35
C THR A 351 -0.06 14.28 -22.00
N PHE A 352 -0.53 13.35 -21.16
CA PHE A 352 0.14 12.09 -20.91
C PHE A 352 -0.57 10.99 -21.69
N ASP A 353 0.20 10.17 -22.38
CA ASP A 353 -0.32 9.08 -23.20
C ASP A 353 -0.51 7.83 -22.34
N LEU A 354 0.41 7.57 -21.40
CA LEU A 354 0.34 6.46 -20.46
C LEU A 354 0.49 6.96 -19.01
N LEU A 355 -0.39 6.50 -18.13
CA LEU A 355 -0.22 6.56 -16.68
C LEU A 355 0.19 5.18 -16.17
N ILE A 356 1.34 5.08 -15.50
CA ILE A 356 1.72 3.88 -14.74
C ILE A 356 1.49 4.16 -13.27
N ALA A 357 0.66 3.35 -12.60
CA ALA A 357 0.46 3.42 -11.16
C ALA A 357 1.11 2.21 -10.49
N ASP A 358 2.24 2.44 -9.84
CA ASP A 358 2.95 1.44 -9.05
C ASP A 358 2.29 1.27 -7.67
N GLU A 359 2.33 0.04 -7.14
CA GLU A 359 1.60 -0.39 -5.94
C GLU A 359 0.12 0.04 -5.96
N ALA A 360 -0.59 -0.28 -7.06
CA ALA A 360 -1.93 0.24 -7.34
C ALA A 360 -2.97 -0.04 -6.24
N HIS A 361 -2.77 -1.09 -5.43
CA HIS A 361 -3.62 -1.41 -4.28
C HIS A 361 -3.69 -0.29 -3.23
N GLU A 362 -2.69 0.61 -3.16
CA GLU A 362 -2.73 1.77 -2.27
C GLU A 362 -3.82 2.79 -2.66
N TYR A 363 -4.34 2.73 -3.89
CA TYR A 363 -5.37 3.64 -4.39
C TYR A 363 -6.79 3.10 -4.26
N LYS A 364 -6.98 1.87 -3.78
CA LYS A 364 -8.29 1.20 -3.73
C LYS A 364 -9.33 1.96 -2.90
N ASN A 365 -8.95 2.59 -1.80
CA ASN A 365 -9.88 3.26 -0.88
C ASN A 365 -10.66 4.42 -1.54
N GLY A 366 -12.00 4.33 -1.56
CA GLY A 366 -12.90 5.31 -2.21
C GLY A 366 -12.75 6.75 -1.70
N GLY A 367 -12.69 6.94 -0.38
CA GLY A 367 -12.58 8.27 0.25
C GLY A 367 -11.16 8.82 0.35
N SER A 368 -10.14 8.10 -0.14
CA SER A 368 -8.75 8.56 0.02
C SER A 368 -8.41 9.69 -0.94
N ALA A 369 -7.81 10.76 -0.43
CA ALA A 369 -7.30 11.87 -1.27
C ALA A 369 -6.30 11.37 -2.33
N GLN A 370 -5.55 10.31 -2.02
CA GLN A 370 -4.63 9.69 -2.98
C GLN A 370 -5.38 8.97 -4.11
N GLY A 371 -6.38 8.15 -3.79
CA GLY A 371 -7.21 7.50 -4.81
C GLY A 371 -7.95 8.51 -5.68
N GLN A 372 -8.47 9.59 -5.10
CA GLN A 372 -9.11 10.67 -5.87
C GLN A 372 -8.12 11.37 -6.82
N ALA A 373 -6.92 11.70 -6.34
CA ALA A 373 -5.87 12.30 -7.17
C ALA A 373 -5.43 11.35 -8.31
N MET A 374 -5.26 10.06 -8.02
CA MET A 374 -4.95 9.04 -9.03
C MET A 374 -6.07 8.96 -10.10
N GLY A 375 -7.34 8.98 -9.70
CA GLY A 375 -8.46 9.01 -10.65
C GLY A 375 -8.47 10.25 -11.55
N VAL A 376 -8.12 11.43 -11.01
CA VAL A 376 -7.97 12.66 -11.81
C VAL A 376 -6.84 12.53 -12.84
N LEU A 377 -5.71 11.95 -12.44
CA LEU A 377 -4.57 11.75 -13.34
C LEU A 377 -4.88 10.68 -14.41
N ALA A 378 -5.53 9.58 -14.03
CA ALA A 378 -6.00 8.55 -14.96
C ALA A 378 -7.04 9.10 -15.94
N ALA A 379 -7.88 10.04 -15.51
CA ALA A 379 -8.81 10.75 -16.37
C ALA A 379 -8.10 11.62 -17.41
N LYS A 380 -6.91 12.14 -17.09
CA LYS A 380 -6.08 13.00 -17.96
C LYS A 380 -5.15 12.22 -18.90
N ALA A 381 -4.85 10.97 -18.59
CA ALA A 381 -4.06 10.09 -19.43
C ALA A 381 -4.92 9.34 -20.45
N ARG A 382 -4.34 8.98 -21.61
CA ARG A 382 -5.05 8.17 -22.63
C ARG A 382 -5.22 6.72 -22.19
N LYS A 383 -4.15 6.13 -21.63
CA LYS A 383 -4.08 4.74 -21.16
C LYS A 383 -3.55 4.68 -19.73
N THR A 384 -3.94 3.63 -18.99
CA THR A 384 -3.49 3.40 -17.61
C THR A 384 -2.96 1.98 -17.43
N LEU A 385 -1.78 1.83 -16.85
CA LEU A 385 -1.20 0.55 -16.48
C LEU A 385 -1.08 0.49 -14.95
N LEU A 386 -1.79 -0.44 -14.33
CA LEU A 386 -1.73 -0.68 -12.89
C LEU A 386 -0.71 -1.78 -12.60
N LEU A 387 0.27 -1.51 -11.74
CA LEU A 387 1.22 -2.52 -11.28
C LEU A 387 0.92 -2.80 -9.80
N THR A 388 0.67 -4.07 -9.46
CA THR A 388 0.43 -4.46 -8.05
C THR A 388 0.88 -5.89 -7.81
N GLY A 389 1.27 -6.21 -6.57
CA GLY A 389 1.45 -7.60 -6.13
C GLY A 389 0.20 -8.25 -5.56
N THR A 390 -0.82 -7.45 -5.26
CA THR A 390 -2.09 -7.91 -4.71
C THR A 390 -3.20 -7.03 -5.27
N LEU A 391 -4.09 -7.60 -6.08
CA LEU A 391 -5.18 -6.84 -6.68
C LEU A 391 -6.31 -6.53 -5.69
N MET A 392 -6.57 -7.45 -4.75
CA MET A 392 -7.67 -7.34 -3.79
C MET A 392 -7.16 -7.39 -2.34
N GLY A 393 -7.72 -6.53 -1.49
CA GLY A 393 -7.42 -6.48 -0.05
C GLY A 393 -8.31 -7.36 0.81
N GLY A 394 -8.98 -8.35 0.20
CA GLY A 394 -9.94 -9.23 0.86
C GLY A 394 -11.40 -8.87 0.62
N TYR A 395 -11.75 -7.63 0.25
CA TYR A 395 -13.14 -7.22 -0.01
C TYR A 395 -13.37 -6.78 -1.47
N GLY A 396 -14.56 -7.03 -2.00
CA GLY A 396 -14.93 -6.64 -3.37
C GLY A 396 -15.00 -5.12 -3.62
N ASP A 397 -15.27 -4.31 -2.60
CA ASP A 397 -15.44 -2.87 -2.72
C ASP A 397 -14.12 -2.12 -2.91
N ASP A 398 -13.02 -2.66 -2.40
CA ASP A 398 -11.67 -2.24 -2.71
C ASP A 398 -11.43 -2.24 -4.24
N LEU A 399 -11.85 -3.32 -4.89
CA LEU A 399 -11.67 -3.49 -6.33
C LEU A 399 -12.57 -2.52 -7.11
N PHE A 400 -13.82 -2.33 -6.69
CA PHE A 400 -14.77 -1.41 -7.33
C PHE A 400 -14.17 -0.02 -7.58
N HIS A 401 -13.62 0.58 -6.53
CA HIS A 401 -13.09 1.92 -6.58
C HIS A 401 -11.80 2.02 -7.41
N LEU A 402 -10.97 0.98 -7.42
CA LEU A 402 -9.79 0.93 -8.29
C LEU A 402 -10.20 0.81 -9.76
N LEU A 403 -11.12 -0.11 -10.08
CA LEU A 403 -11.65 -0.30 -11.43
C LEU A 403 -12.36 0.94 -11.95
N PHE A 404 -13.18 1.62 -11.14
CA PHE A 404 -13.86 2.83 -11.57
C PHE A 404 -12.89 3.96 -11.94
N ARG A 405 -11.71 4.01 -11.33
CA ARG A 405 -10.68 5.01 -11.66
C ARG A 405 -9.92 4.68 -12.94
N ALA A 406 -9.67 3.39 -13.20
CA ALA A 406 -8.90 2.93 -14.36
C ALA A 406 -9.77 2.70 -15.61
N LEU A 407 -10.97 2.14 -15.41
CA LEU A 407 -11.94 1.71 -16.43
C LEU A 407 -13.34 2.35 -16.22
N PRO A 408 -13.46 3.69 -16.07
CA PRO A 408 -14.76 4.32 -15.80
C PRO A 408 -15.83 4.01 -16.85
N GLY A 409 -15.46 3.90 -18.13
CA GLY A 409 -16.39 3.58 -19.23
C GLY A 409 -17.06 2.22 -19.02
N ARG A 410 -16.27 1.16 -18.80
CA ARG A 410 -16.75 -0.21 -18.54
C ARG A 410 -17.67 -0.26 -17.32
N MET A 411 -17.28 0.40 -16.23
CA MET A 411 -18.09 0.42 -15.01
C MET A 411 -19.44 1.13 -15.22
N ILE A 412 -19.47 2.19 -16.03
CA ILE A 412 -20.71 2.92 -16.36
C ILE A 412 -21.59 2.12 -17.32
N GLU A 413 -21.00 1.40 -18.27
CA GLU A 413 -21.67 0.46 -19.18
C GLU A 413 -22.36 -0.66 -18.41
N ASP A 414 -21.69 -1.19 -17.38
CA ASP A 414 -22.23 -2.22 -16.47
C ASP A 414 -23.26 -1.66 -15.47
N GLY A 415 -23.61 -0.37 -15.55
CA GLY A 415 -24.69 0.25 -14.76
C GLY A 415 -24.24 0.89 -13.44
N TYR A 416 -22.94 0.85 -13.11
CA TYR A 416 -22.42 1.45 -11.88
C TYR A 416 -22.18 2.95 -12.07
N ARG A 417 -23.19 3.77 -11.76
CA ARG A 417 -23.14 5.22 -12.01
C ARG A 417 -23.09 6.05 -10.71
N PRO A 418 -22.32 7.14 -10.67
CA PRO A 418 -22.39 8.11 -9.57
C PRO A 418 -23.78 8.73 -9.47
N THR A 419 -24.16 9.14 -8.26
CA THR A 419 -25.37 9.94 -8.04
C THR A 419 -25.23 11.34 -8.67
N THR A 420 -26.33 12.09 -8.72
CA THR A 420 -26.33 13.51 -9.12
C THR A 420 -25.41 14.38 -8.25
N SER A 421 -25.21 14.01 -6.99
CA SER A 421 -24.26 14.62 -6.06
C SER A 421 -22.80 14.15 -6.23
N GLY A 422 -22.52 13.23 -7.16
CA GLY A 422 -21.20 12.66 -7.39
C GLY A 422 -20.79 11.56 -6.40
N SER A 423 -21.72 11.09 -5.55
CA SER A 423 -21.45 10.00 -4.61
C SER A 423 -21.41 8.66 -5.32
N MET A 424 -20.42 7.84 -4.95
CA MET A 424 -20.21 6.50 -5.49
C MET A 424 -20.78 5.39 -4.58
N THR A 425 -21.41 5.74 -3.46
CA THR A 425 -21.83 4.77 -2.45
C THR A 425 -22.89 3.79 -2.98
N SER A 426 -23.87 4.28 -3.74
CA SER A 426 -24.92 3.43 -4.33
C SER A 426 -24.34 2.48 -5.37
N ALA A 427 -23.47 2.98 -6.25
CA ALA A 427 -22.79 2.18 -7.27
C ALA A 427 -21.87 1.11 -6.65
N ALA A 428 -21.11 1.47 -5.61
CA ALA A 428 -20.28 0.53 -4.87
C ALA A 428 -21.12 -0.57 -4.21
N MET A 429 -22.28 -0.23 -3.64
CA MET A 429 -23.20 -1.22 -3.05
C MET A 429 -23.86 -2.11 -4.10
N ALA A 430 -24.19 -1.58 -5.28
CA ALA A 430 -24.70 -2.39 -6.40
C ALA A 430 -23.64 -3.39 -6.87
N PHE A 431 -22.41 -2.92 -7.11
CA PHE A 431 -21.29 -3.78 -7.46
C PHE A 431 -21.03 -4.87 -6.41
N MET A 432 -21.11 -4.53 -5.12
CA MET A 432 -20.98 -5.51 -4.04
C MET A 432 -22.10 -6.55 -4.01
N ARG A 433 -23.33 -6.20 -4.43
CA ARG A 433 -24.41 -7.19 -4.56
C ARG A 433 -24.19 -8.12 -5.75
N ASP A 434 -23.67 -7.61 -6.85
CA ASP A 434 -23.49 -8.39 -8.08
C ASP A 434 -22.25 -9.28 -8.03
N HIS A 435 -21.20 -8.82 -7.35
CA HIS A 435 -19.86 -9.41 -7.42
C HIS A 435 -19.17 -9.59 -6.07
N GLY A 436 -19.65 -8.97 -5.00
CA GLY A 436 -19.07 -9.10 -3.66
C GLY A 436 -19.73 -10.22 -2.83
N VAL A 437 -19.29 -10.34 -1.58
CA VAL A 437 -19.96 -11.17 -0.58
C VAL A 437 -20.60 -10.27 0.46
N LEU A 438 -21.89 -10.50 0.73
CA LEU A 438 -22.67 -9.77 1.72
C LEU A 438 -23.14 -10.76 2.80
N LYS A 439 -23.03 -10.35 4.06
CA LYS A 439 -23.49 -11.10 5.22
C LYS A 439 -24.66 -10.37 5.85
N ASP A 440 -25.83 -10.99 5.84
CA ASP A 440 -27.00 -10.48 6.54
C ASP A 440 -26.97 -10.96 7.99
N ILE A 441 -26.86 -10.01 8.92
CA ILE A 441 -26.94 -10.27 10.36
C ILE A 441 -28.38 -10.06 10.79
N TYR A 442 -29.04 -11.16 11.16
CA TYR A 442 -30.36 -11.17 11.77
C TYR A 442 -30.17 -10.99 13.27
N SER A 443 -30.69 -9.88 13.81
CA SER A 443 -30.73 -9.62 15.25
C SER A 443 -32.17 -9.63 15.71
N GLU A 444 -32.52 -10.64 16.50
CA GLU A 444 -33.81 -10.75 17.16
C GLU A 444 -33.74 -10.08 18.54
N SER A 445 -34.64 -9.14 18.78
CA SER A 445 -34.85 -8.59 20.12
C SER A 445 -36.26 -8.94 20.59
N THR A 446 -36.35 -9.67 21.70
CA THR A 446 -37.59 -9.82 22.46
C THR A 446 -37.83 -8.54 23.24
N GLY A 447 -38.88 -7.79 22.90
CA GLY A 447 -39.27 -6.59 23.64
C GLY A 447 -39.76 -6.90 25.07
N THR A 448 -39.76 -5.90 25.94
CA THR A 448 -40.39 -5.99 27.27
C THR A 448 -41.90 -6.18 27.13
N ALA A 449 -42.45 -7.12 27.91
CA ALA A 449 -43.84 -7.55 27.85
C ALA A 449 -44.82 -6.39 28.12
N HIS A 450 -45.64 -6.05 27.13
CA HIS A 450 -46.95 -5.45 27.36
C HIS A 450 -48.04 -6.50 27.10
N LYS A 451 -49.11 -6.43 27.91
CA LYS A 451 -50.10 -7.48 28.24
C LYS A 451 -50.87 -8.17 27.09
N THR A 452 -50.55 -7.98 25.81
CA THR A 452 -51.39 -8.56 24.73
C THR A 452 -50.73 -8.95 23.41
N ALA A 453 -49.39 -8.96 23.26
CA ALA A 453 -48.74 -9.64 22.10
C ALA A 453 -47.22 -9.85 22.30
N LYS A 454 -46.72 -11.06 22.03
CA LYS A 454 -45.28 -11.32 21.83
C LYS A 454 -44.90 -10.88 20.41
N GLY A 455 -44.39 -9.66 20.27
CA GLY A 455 -43.80 -9.19 19.02
C GLY A 455 -42.30 -9.48 18.98
N THR A 456 -41.88 -10.48 18.21
CA THR A 456 -40.46 -10.68 17.90
C THR A 456 -40.04 -9.64 16.86
N LYS A 457 -39.16 -8.70 17.23
CA LYS A 457 -38.63 -7.72 16.28
C LYS A 457 -37.34 -8.28 15.68
N VAL A 458 -37.41 -8.73 14.43
CA VAL A 458 -36.24 -9.12 13.64
C VAL A 458 -35.70 -7.88 12.96
N SER A 459 -34.44 -7.54 13.22
CA SER A 459 -33.71 -6.50 12.49
C SER A 459 -32.65 -7.15 11.61
N VAL A 460 -32.62 -6.78 10.32
CA VAL A 460 -31.62 -7.26 9.38
C VAL A 460 -30.59 -6.17 9.15
N ARG A 461 -29.32 -6.49 9.40
CA ARG A 461 -28.18 -5.62 9.08
C ARG A 461 -27.27 -6.32 8.10
N THR A 462 -27.26 -5.87 6.86
CA THR A 462 -26.29 -6.31 5.85
C THR A 462 -24.93 -5.69 6.13
N VAL A 463 -23.90 -6.52 6.25
CA VAL A 463 -22.50 -6.11 6.35
C VAL A 463 -21.70 -6.76 5.23
N LYS A 464 -20.67 -6.07 4.75
CA LYS A 464 -19.75 -6.58 3.73
C LYS A 464 -18.93 -7.71 4.33
N ALA A 465 -18.81 -8.82 3.61
CA ALA A 465 -17.93 -9.92 3.97
C ALA A 465 -16.74 -9.97 2.99
N PRO A 466 -15.60 -10.52 3.43
CA PRO A 466 -14.48 -10.72 2.53
C PRO A 466 -14.84 -11.77 1.45
N GLY A 467 -14.26 -11.64 0.26
CA GLY A 467 -14.53 -12.47 -0.91
C GLY A 467 -14.99 -11.70 -2.15
N PHE A 468 -14.86 -12.36 -3.30
CA PHE A 468 -15.28 -11.86 -4.60
C PHE A 468 -15.87 -13.00 -5.41
N GLY A 469 -17.09 -12.81 -5.90
CA GLY A 469 -17.84 -13.84 -6.61
C GLY A 469 -17.17 -14.23 -7.94
N PRO A 470 -17.27 -15.51 -8.37
CA PRO A 470 -16.68 -15.98 -9.62
C PRO A 470 -17.10 -15.18 -10.86
N LYS A 471 -18.35 -14.73 -10.90
CA LYS A 471 -18.87 -13.83 -11.95
C LYS A 471 -18.09 -12.53 -12.03
N GLY A 472 -17.71 -11.97 -10.88
CA GLY A 472 -16.87 -10.77 -10.80
C GLY A 472 -15.46 -11.03 -11.31
N VAL A 473 -14.88 -12.19 -10.99
CA VAL A 473 -13.54 -12.56 -11.49
C VAL A 473 -13.53 -12.63 -13.02
N LEU A 474 -14.48 -13.35 -13.60
CA LEU A 474 -14.62 -13.50 -15.05
C LEU A 474 -14.88 -12.16 -15.75
N ARG A 475 -15.72 -11.30 -15.18
CA ARG A 475 -16.12 -10.03 -15.81
C ARG A 475 -15.13 -8.88 -15.59
N CYS A 476 -14.57 -8.78 -14.39
CA CYS A 476 -13.86 -7.58 -13.94
C CYS A 476 -12.36 -7.77 -13.75
N ILE A 477 -11.86 -9.02 -13.67
CA ILE A 477 -10.45 -9.31 -13.40
C ILE A 477 -9.77 -9.87 -14.64
N LEU A 478 -10.18 -11.06 -15.10
CA LEU A 478 -9.49 -11.78 -16.18
C LEU A 478 -9.33 -10.97 -17.48
N PRO A 479 -10.33 -10.19 -17.95
CA PRO A 479 -10.20 -9.46 -19.22
C PRO A 479 -9.15 -8.34 -19.18
N PHE A 480 -8.80 -7.86 -17.99
CA PHE A 480 -7.95 -6.68 -17.80
C PHE A 480 -6.64 -6.98 -17.06
N THR A 481 -6.47 -8.21 -16.55
CA THR A 481 -5.37 -8.55 -15.64
C THR A 481 -4.44 -9.60 -16.25
N ILE A 482 -3.15 -9.31 -16.22
CA ILE A 482 -2.07 -10.20 -16.62
C ILE A 482 -1.34 -10.62 -15.36
N PHE A 483 -1.30 -11.93 -15.10
CA PHE A 483 -0.66 -12.50 -13.93
C PHE A 483 0.80 -12.86 -14.26
N LEU A 484 1.73 -12.49 -13.38
CA LEU A 484 3.15 -12.81 -13.52
C LEU A 484 3.70 -13.35 -12.20
N LYS A 485 4.02 -14.65 -12.16
CA LYS A 485 4.57 -15.30 -10.98
C LYS A 485 6.08 -15.46 -11.11
N LEU A 486 6.76 -15.58 -9.97
CA LEU A 486 8.21 -15.82 -9.94
C LEU A 486 8.56 -17.17 -10.59
N LYS A 487 7.71 -18.18 -10.44
CA LYS A 487 7.88 -19.50 -11.07
C LYS A 487 7.89 -19.43 -12.61
N ASP A 488 7.16 -18.47 -13.19
CA ASP A 488 7.04 -18.30 -14.64
C ASP A 488 8.33 -17.73 -15.26
N ILE A 489 9.17 -17.07 -14.46
CA ILE A 489 10.44 -16.46 -14.90
C ILE A 489 11.51 -17.54 -15.19
N GLY A 490 11.32 -18.76 -14.67
CA GLY A 490 12.16 -19.94 -14.92
C GLY A 490 12.85 -20.48 -13.65
N GLY A 491 12.91 -21.81 -13.51
CA GLY A 491 13.34 -22.51 -12.28
C GLY A 491 14.79 -22.27 -11.81
N ASN A 492 15.65 -21.67 -12.63
CA ASN A 492 17.05 -21.38 -12.29
C ASN A 492 17.33 -19.91 -11.96
N VAL A 493 16.33 -19.02 -12.02
CA VAL A 493 16.54 -17.57 -11.81
C VAL A 493 16.58 -17.20 -10.33
N LEU A 494 15.92 -18.00 -9.49
CA LEU A 494 15.87 -17.80 -8.05
C LEU A 494 16.40 -19.05 -7.34
N PRO A 495 17.22 -18.88 -6.29
CA PRO A 495 17.67 -20.01 -5.50
C PRO A 495 16.53 -20.58 -4.65
N PRO A 496 16.72 -21.74 -4.01
CA PRO A 496 15.71 -22.34 -3.14
C PRO A 496 15.22 -21.36 -2.07
N TYR A 497 13.93 -21.46 -1.76
CA TYR A 497 13.25 -20.68 -0.74
C TYR A 497 12.52 -21.63 0.20
N ASP A 498 12.81 -21.52 1.49
CA ASP A 498 12.26 -22.38 2.53
C ASP A 498 11.68 -21.55 3.67
N GLU A 499 10.49 -21.93 4.14
CA GLU A 499 9.81 -21.33 5.29
C GLU A 499 9.60 -22.40 6.36
N GLU A 500 10.05 -22.15 7.59
CA GLU A 500 9.83 -23.06 8.72
C GLU A 500 9.23 -22.33 9.93
N PHE A 501 8.32 -23.02 10.61
CA PHE A 501 7.87 -22.66 11.95
C PHE A 501 8.74 -23.39 12.95
N ARG A 502 9.44 -22.64 13.81
CA ARG A 502 10.27 -23.22 14.86
C ARG A 502 9.67 -22.90 16.23
N GLU A 503 9.18 -23.96 16.86
CA GLU A 503 8.71 -23.91 18.23
C GLU A 503 9.88 -23.83 19.20
N VAL A 504 9.80 -22.88 20.13
CA VAL A 504 10.79 -22.71 21.19
C VAL A 504 10.13 -22.98 22.54
N ALA A 505 10.72 -23.87 23.34
CA ALA A 505 10.22 -24.14 24.69
C ALA A 505 10.51 -22.94 25.61
N MET A 506 9.51 -22.55 26.42
CA MET A 506 9.73 -21.60 27.52
C MET A 506 10.51 -22.25 28.66
N ASP A 507 11.26 -21.44 29.40
CA ASP A 507 11.84 -21.87 30.68
C ASP A 507 10.72 -22.20 31.69
N THR A 508 11.01 -23.07 32.66
CA THR A 508 9.97 -23.57 33.59
C THR A 508 9.25 -22.46 34.35
N ALA A 509 9.99 -21.45 34.83
CA ALA A 509 9.41 -20.29 35.53
C ALA A 509 8.58 -19.41 34.58
N GLN A 510 9.12 -19.12 33.39
CA GLN A 510 8.44 -18.36 32.34
C GLN A 510 7.13 -19.04 31.92
N ALA A 511 7.15 -20.36 31.71
CA ALA A 511 5.98 -21.15 31.33
C ALA A 511 4.90 -21.15 32.41
N ALA A 512 5.29 -21.28 33.69
CA ALA A 512 4.36 -21.22 34.81
C ALA A 512 3.69 -19.84 34.92
N ALA A 513 4.47 -18.77 34.84
CA ALA A 513 3.95 -17.39 34.87
C ALA A 513 3.06 -17.08 33.66
N TYR A 514 3.40 -17.58 32.47
CA TYR A 514 2.54 -17.44 31.28
C TYR A 514 1.20 -18.14 31.45
N ARG A 515 1.19 -19.39 31.93
CA ARG A 515 -0.05 -20.16 32.12
C ARG A 515 -1.00 -19.48 33.12
N ASP A 516 -0.46 -18.96 34.23
CA ASP A 516 -1.25 -18.21 35.21
C ASP A 516 -1.82 -16.91 34.61
N LEU A 517 -1.00 -16.14 33.90
CA LEU A 517 -1.43 -14.92 33.21
C LEU A 517 -2.52 -15.21 32.17
N ALA A 518 -2.31 -16.22 31.32
CA ALA A 518 -3.23 -16.64 30.28
C ALA A 518 -4.56 -17.11 30.87
N GLY A 519 -4.54 -17.91 31.93
CA GLY A 519 -5.74 -18.37 32.63
C GLY A 519 -6.56 -17.20 33.18
N ARG A 520 -5.92 -16.27 33.90
CA ARG A 520 -6.59 -15.09 34.47
C ARG A 520 -7.22 -14.20 33.41
N LEU A 521 -6.44 -13.81 32.39
CA LEU A 521 -6.93 -12.92 31.34
C LEU A 521 -8.01 -13.57 30.46
N THR A 522 -7.93 -14.88 30.24
CA THR A 522 -8.96 -15.63 29.51
C THR A 522 -10.26 -15.68 30.31
N ALA A 523 -10.20 -15.86 31.64
CA ALA A 523 -11.38 -15.81 32.50
C ALA A 523 -12.06 -14.42 32.47
N GLU A 524 -11.28 -13.35 32.57
CA GLU A 524 -11.79 -11.97 32.45
C GLU A 524 -12.42 -11.71 31.07
N LEU A 525 -11.78 -12.19 29.99
CA LEU A 525 -12.32 -12.07 28.63
C LEU A 525 -13.64 -12.84 28.47
N LYS A 526 -13.73 -14.07 29.00
CA LYS A 526 -14.96 -14.87 28.99
C LYS A 526 -16.12 -14.13 29.66
N GLN A 527 -15.87 -13.53 30.83
CA GLN A 527 -16.89 -12.75 31.56
C GLN A 527 -17.31 -11.48 30.80
N ALA A 528 -16.37 -10.77 30.18
CA ALA A 528 -16.67 -9.58 29.39
C ALA A 528 -17.51 -9.93 28.15
N LEU A 529 -17.13 -10.98 27.41
CA LEU A 529 -17.86 -11.43 26.22
C LEU A 529 -19.27 -11.93 26.56
N ALA A 530 -19.46 -12.60 27.69
CA ALA A 530 -20.80 -12.99 28.17
C ALA A 530 -21.72 -11.78 28.39
N ARG A 531 -21.15 -10.62 28.75
CA ARG A 531 -21.86 -9.33 28.88
C ARG A 531 -21.91 -8.52 27.58
N ARG A 532 -21.50 -9.11 26.45
CA ARG A 532 -21.34 -8.47 25.13
C ARG A 532 -20.36 -7.28 25.15
N ASP A 533 -19.37 -7.29 26.05
CA ASP A 533 -18.29 -6.31 26.11
C ASP A 533 -17.05 -6.84 25.38
N THR A 534 -16.68 -6.17 24.29
CA THR A 534 -15.51 -6.51 23.45
C THR A 534 -14.26 -5.68 23.78
N THR A 535 -14.31 -4.82 24.80
CA THR A 535 -13.21 -3.89 25.11
C THR A 535 -11.93 -4.56 25.58
N LEU A 536 -12.04 -5.74 26.20
CA LEU A 536 -10.88 -6.49 26.70
C LEU A 536 -10.15 -7.27 25.61
N LEU A 537 -10.80 -7.54 24.47
CA LEU A 537 -10.26 -8.40 23.41
C LEU A 537 -8.89 -7.90 22.93
N GLY A 538 -8.77 -6.61 22.61
CA GLY A 538 -7.50 -6.03 22.18
C GLY A 538 -6.41 -6.06 23.25
N VAL A 539 -6.74 -5.85 24.53
CA VAL A 539 -5.74 -5.84 25.61
C VAL A 539 -5.22 -7.25 25.88
N VAL A 540 -6.13 -8.22 26.02
CA VAL A 540 -5.78 -9.60 26.34
C VAL A 540 -4.88 -10.19 25.24
N LEU A 541 -5.28 -10.06 23.97
CA LEU A 541 -4.50 -10.59 22.84
C LEU A 541 -3.11 -9.96 22.75
N ASN A 542 -3.01 -8.63 22.89
CA ASN A 542 -1.71 -7.95 22.82
C ASN A 542 -0.79 -8.37 23.97
N VAL A 543 -1.32 -8.58 25.18
CA VAL A 543 -0.51 -9.02 26.32
C VAL A 543 -0.06 -10.47 26.15
N LEU A 544 -0.96 -11.39 25.80
CA LEU A 544 -0.62 -12.81 25.66
C LEU A 544 0.37 -13.10 24.53
N LEU A 545 0.45 -12.20 23.54
CA LEU A 545 1.43 -12.29 22.47
C LEU A 545 2.75 -11.58 22.83
N ALA A 546 2.70 -10.43 23.50
CA ALA A 546 3.90 -9.65 23.80
C ALA A 546 4.66 -10.11 25.04
N TRP A 547 3.96 -10.50 26.10
CA TRP A 547 4.58 -10.82 27.38
C TRP A 547 5.65 -11.93 27.28
N PRO A 548 5.46 -13.04 26.55
CA PRO A 548 6.49 -14.07 26.41
C PRO A 548 7.85 -13.53 25.94
N ASP A 549 7.86 -12.56 25.02
CA ASP A 549 9.08 -11.91 24.51
C ASP A 549 9.54 -10.72 25.36
N CYS A 550 8.67 -10.17 26.20
CA CYS A 550 8.93 -8.95 26.99
C CYS A 550 9.06 -9.21 28.49
N CYS A 551 9.07 -10.48 28.92
CA CYS A 551 9.11 -10.88 30.32
C CYS A 551 10.44 -10.57 31.03
N PHE A 552 11.36 -9.83 30.41
CA PHE A 552 12.46 -9.15 31.10
C PHE A 552 12.03 -7.84 31.81
N ARG A 553 10.74 -7.51 31.73
CA ARG A 553 10.08 -6.42 32.46
C ARG A 553 8.83 -6.94 33.15
N SER A 554 8.45 -6.31 34.26
CA SER A 554 7.14 -6.54 34.88
C SER A 554 6.03 -5.99 33.99
N GLU A 555 4.88 -6.66 33.97
CA GLU A 555 3.73 -6.26 33.17
C GLU A 555 2.51 -6.07 34.09
N THR A 556 1.89 -4.88 33.99
CA THR A 556 0.63 -4.56 34.66
C THR A 556 -0.45 -4.44 33.60
N VAL A 557 -1.41 -5.36 33.61
CA VAL A 557 -2.52 -5.39 32.66
C VAL A 557 -3.68 -4.62 33.27
N VAL A 558 -4.17 -3.61 32.55
CA VAL A 558 -5.19 -2.68 33.04
C VAL A 558 -6.36 -2.62 32.06
N HIS A 559 -7.58 -2.61 32.58
CA HIS A 559 -8.79 -2.47 31.79
C HIS A 559 -8.83 -1.08 31.09
N PRO A 560 -9.07 -0.98 29.77
CA PRO A 560 -9.02 0.29 29.03
C PRO A 560 -9.96 1.39 29.54
N ARG A 561 -11.21 1.01 29.86
CA ARG A 561 -12.24 1.91 30.37
C ARG A 561 -12.16 2.17 31.87
N THR A 562 -12.25 1.12 32.68
CA THR A 562 -12.36 1.25 34.14
C THR A 562 -11.03 1.56 34.82
N ARG A 563 -9.90 1.36 34.12
CA ARG A 563 -8.54 1.49 34.67
C ARG A 563 -8.23 0.54 35.84
N ASN A 564 -9.07 -0.48 36.05
CA ASN A 564 -8.81 -1.53 37.04
C ASN A 564 -7.67 -2.44 36.58
N THR A 565 -6.80 -2.83 37.52
CA THR A 565 -5.77 -3.84 37.27
C THR A 565 -6.40 -5.22 37.13
N LEU A 566 -6.19 -5.86 35.98
CA LEU A 566 -6.66 -7.21 35.65
C LEU A 566 -5.64 -8.27 36.06
N ALA A 567 -4.36 -7.99 35.84
CA ALA A 567 -3.27 -8.88 36.21
C ALA A 567 -1.97 -8.09 36.42
N PHE A 568 -1.09 -8.61 37.27
CA PHE A 568 0.29 -8.16 37.41
C PHE A 568 1.20 -9.37 37.37
N VAL A 569 2.27 -9.30 36.58
CA VAL A 569 3.27 -10.37 36.50
C VAL A 569 4.67 -9.75 36.59
N PRO A 570 5.53 -10.23 37.51
CA PRO A 570 6.90 -9.74 37.63
C PRO A 570 7.77 -10.16 36.44
N ALA A 571 8.90 -9.47 36.27
CA ALA A 571 9.92 -9.89 35.31
C ALA A 571 10.43 -11.30 35.64
N GLN A 572 10.58 -12.13 34.62
CA GLN A 572 11.13 -13.49 34.68
C GLN A 572 12.62 -13.52 34.34
N PHE A 573 13.10 -12.55 33.55
CA PHE A 573 14.49 -12.40 33.18
C PHE A 573 15.00 -11.01 33.57
N ASN A 574 16.29 -10.89 33.87
CA ASN A 574 16.93 -9.59 34.01
C ASN A 574 17.47 -9.06 32.66
N GLU A 575 18.10 -7.89 32.68
CA GLU A 575 18.60 -7.22 31.47
C GLU A 575 19.70 -8.02 30.73
N PHE A 576 20.42 -8.90 31.43
CA PHE A 576 21.56 -9.66 30.92
C PHE A 576 21.26 -11.16 30.68
N GLU A 577 20.18 -11.68 31.27
CA GLU A 577 19.76 -13.06 31.06
C GLU A 577 19.13 -13.24 29.68
N ILE A 578 19.60 -14.23 28.93
CA ILE A 578 19.12 -14.54 27.59
C ILE A 578 17.89 -15.44 27.69
N SER A 579 16.75 -14.97 27.19
CA SER A 579 15.53 -15.79 27.12
C SER A 579 15.62 -16.86 26.02
N PRO A 580 14.78 -17.92 26.04
CA PRO A 580 14.92 -19.04 25.09
C PRO A 580 14.87 -18.63 23.61
N LYS A 581 13.95 -17.73 23.20
CA LYS A 581 13.92 -17.25 21.81
C LYS A 581 15.12 -16.37 21.45
N GLU A 582 15.65 -15.60 22.40
CA GLU A 582 16.87 -14.82 22.17
C GLU A 582 18.08 -15.73 21.97
N ARG A 583 18.15 -16.84 22.72
CA ARG A 583 19.15 -17.89 22.55
C ARG A 583 19.04 -18.53 21.17
N GLU A 584 17.82 -18.88 20.76
CA GLU A 584 17.56 -19.44 19.43
C GLU A 584 18.04 -18.50 18.31
N LEU A 585 17.77 -17.19 18.40
CA LEU A 585 18.28 -16.21 17.46
C LEU A 585 19.81 -16.17 17.42
N ILE A 586 20.46 -16.18 18.59
CA ILE A 586 21.92 -16.20 18.72
C ILE A 586 22.49 -17.45 18.03
N ASP A 587 21.91 -18.61 18.28
CA ASP A 587 22.37 -19.89 17.70
C ASP A 587 22.21 -19.90 16.18
N ILE A 588 21.10 -19.39 15.65
CA ILE A 588 20.91 -19.19 14.21
C ILE A 588 21.99 -18.23 13.66
N CYS A 589 22.25 -17.10 14.32
CA CYS A 589 23.26 -16.14 13.87
C CYS A 589 24.67 -16.75 13.88
N LYS A 590 24.99 -17.59 14.87
CA LYS A 590 26.28 -18.30 14.94
C LYS A 590 26.43 -19.28 13.78
N ALA A 591 25.40 -20.09 13.52
CA ALA A 591 25.41 -21.05 12.43
C ALA A 591 25.54 -20.38 11.05
N GLU A 592 24.83 -19.27 10.83
CA GLU A 592 24.87 -18.52 9.58
C GLU A 592 26.20 -17.79 9.38
N LYS A 593 26.75 -17.16 10.44
CA LYS A 593 28.06 -16.51 10.39
C LYS A 593 29.18 -17.51 10.09
N ALA A 594 29.11 -18.73 10.61
CA ALA A 594 30.05 -19.80 10.27
C ALA A 594 30.04 -20.16 8.77
N GLN A 595 28.91 -19.93 8.09
CA GLN A 595 28.75 -20.11 6.65
C GLN A 595 29.00 -18.81 5.85
N GLY A 596 29.42 -17.73 6.49
CA GLY A 596 29.61 -16.41 5.86
C GLY A 596 28.29 -15.73 5.44
N ARG A 597 27.16 -16.15 6.02
CA ARG A 597 25.82 -15.64 5.72
C ARG A 597 25.40 -14.60 6.77
N LYS A 598 24.66 -13.57 6.33
CA LYS A 598 24.12 -12.51 7.19
C LYS A 598 22.66 -12.78 7.53
N VAL A 599 22.21 -12.29 8.70
CA VAL A 599 20.85 -12.52 9.21
C VAL A 599 20.04 -11.22 9.25
N LEU A 600 18.80 -11.28 8.79
CA LEU A 600 17.79 -10.23 8.97
C LEU A 600 16.82 -10.66 10.07
N ALA A 601 16.87 -9.99 11.22
CA ALA A 601 16.00 -10.26 12.36
C ALA A 601 14.84 -9.26 12.40
N TYR A 602 13.62 -9.76 12.26
CA TYR A 602 12.40 -8.96 12.39
C TYR A 602 11.87 -8.97 13.81
N THR A 603 11.56 -7.78 14.32
CA THR A 603 10.86 -7.58 15.59
C THR A 603 9.81 -6.47 15.47
N VAL A 604 8.63 -6.69 16.06
CA VAL A 604 7.49 -5.76 15.95
C VAL A 604 7.38 -4.82 17.14
N TYR A 605 7.95 -5.19 18.30
CA TYR A 605 7.79 -4.43 19.54
C TYR A 605 8.77 -3.26 19.62
N THR A 606 8.22 -2.06 19.80
CA THR A 606 8.94 -0.78 19.85
C THR A 606 8.44 0.07 21.03
N GLY A 607 9.09 1.21 21.29
CA GLY A 607 8.69 2.12 22.37
C GLY A 607 8.81 1.49 23.77
N THR A 608 7.72 1.48 24.55
CA THR A 608 7.70 0.95 25.93
C THR A 608 7.96 -0.55 26.02
N ARG A 609 7.82 -1.29 24.90
CA ARG A 609 8.18 -2.71 24.77
C ARG A 609 9.34 -2.93 23.79
N ASP A 610 10.21 -1.94 23.60
CA ASP A 610 11.31 -2.05 22.62
C ASP A 610 12.23 -3.24 22.91
N THR A 611 12.20 -4.23 22.01
CA THR A 611 13.11 -5.39 22.01
C THR A 611 14.29 -5.19 21.07
N THR A 612 14.25 -4.21 20.15
CA THR A 612 15.34 -3.98 19.18
C THR A 612 16.67 -3.63 19.88
N SER A 613 16.60 -2.79 20.91
CA SER A 613 17.77 -2.38 21.70
C SER A 613 18.38 -3.57 22.46
N ARG A 614 17.52 -4.40 23.06
CA ARG A 614 17.94 -5.57 23.83
C ARG A 614 18.60 -6.62 22.94
N LEU A 615 17.96 -6.99 21.84
CA LEU A 615 18.53 -7.92 20.86
C LEU A 615 19.88 -7.45 20.33
N LYS A 616 20.03 -6.14 20.08
CA LYS A 616 21.31 -5.55 19.66
C LYS A 616 22.40 -5.81 20.70
N VAL A 617 22.15 -5.49 21.97
CA VAL A 617 23.13 -5.66 23.06
C VAL A 617 23.53 -7.13 23.21
N LEU A 618 22.56 -8.05 23.24
CA LEU A 618 22.83 -9.49 23.40
C LEU A 618 23.67 -10.04 22.24
N LEU A 619 23.34 -9.66 20.99
CA LEU A 619 24.11 -10.09 19.82
C LEU A 619 25.51 -9.45 19.77
N GLU A 620 25.67 -8.18 20.16
CA GLU A 620 26.99 -7.54 20.25
C GLU A 620 27.89 -8.20 21.32
N GLN A 621 27.32 -8.64 22.45
CA GLN A 621 28.03 -9.40 23.48
C GLN A 621 28.55 -10.75 22.97
N GLU A 622 27.81 -11.38 22.06
CA GLU A 622 28.22 -12.62 21.37
C GLU A 622 29.19 -12.38 20.20
N GLY A 623 29.64 -11.13 19.99
CA GLY A 623 30.64 -10.77 18.99
C GLY A 623 30.10 -10.53 17.58
N PHE A 624 28.80 -10.27 17.42
CA PHE A 624 28.21 -9.87 16.14
C PHE A 624 28.32 -8.36 15.92
N LYS A 625 28.53 -7.97 14.65
CA LYS A 625 28.34 -6.58 14.22
C LYS A 625 26.87 -6.36 13.88
N VAL A 626 26.17 -5.57 14.69
CA VAL A 626 24.70 -5.44 14.59
C VAL A 626 24.29 -4.01 14.24
N ALA A 627 23.36 -3.89 13.30
CA ALA A 627 22.68 -2.64 13.01
C ALA A 627 21.18 -2.73 13.29
N VAL A 628 20.59 -1.62 13.74
CA VAL A 628 19.14 -1.52 14.00
C VAL A 628 18.53 -0.43 13.12
N LEU A 629 17.70 -0.82 12.17
CA LEU A 629 16.93 0.13 11.36
C LEU A 629 15.67 0.55 12.14
N ARG A 630 15.61 1.82 12.52
CA ARG A 630 14.48 2.41 13.28
C ARG A 630 13.61 3.29 12.40
N ALA A 631 12.38 3.53 12.85
CA ALA A 631 11.44 4.44 12.19
C ALA A 631 11.94 5.90 12.11
N SER A 632 12.89 6.30 12.95
CA SER A 632 13.56 7.60 12.89
C SER A 632 14.43 7.78 11.64
N VAL A 633 14.80 6.69 10.96
CA VAL A 633 15.44 6.74 9.65
C VAL A 633 14.37 6.96 8.60
N ASP A 634 14.41 8.14 7.97
CA ASP A 634 13.47 8.52 6.92
C ASP A 634 13.47 7.50 5.77
N ALA A 635 12.28 7.20 5.25
CA ALA A 635 12.08 6.13 4.27
C ALA A 635 12.94 6.28 3.02
N SER A 636 13.17 7.53 2.60
CA SER A 636 14.02 7.91 1.46
C SER A 636 15.50 7.54 1.65
N ARG A 637 15.97 7.41 2.90
CA ARG A 637 17.38 7.19 3.26
C ARG A 637 17.67 5.76 3.70
N ARG A 638 16.66 4.89 3.78
CA ARG A 638 16.82 3.55 4.36
C ARG A 638 17.75 2.67 3.53
N GLU A 639 17.64 2.73 2.20
CA GLU A 639 18.49 1.95 1.29
C GLU A 639 19.96 2.33 1.48
N ASP A 640 20.26 3.64 1.42
CA ASP A 640 21.61 4.16 1.62
C ASP A 640 22.14 3.83 3.02
N TRP A 641 21.30 3.98 4.05
CA TRP A 641 21.69 3.64 5.42
C TRP A 641 22.03 2.15 5.56
N ILE A 642 21.27 1.25 4.93
CA ILE A 642 21.55 -0.19 4.93
C ILE A 642 22.87 -0.47 4.20
N ALA A 643 23.09 0.14 3.03
CA ALA A 643 24.35 0.03 2.30
C ALA A 643 25.56 0.49 3.14
N GLU A 644 25.44 1.61 3.85
CA GLU A 644 26.47 2.09 4.77
C GLU A 644 26.76 1.09 5.90
N GLN A 645 25.75 0.38 6.42
CA GLN A 645 26.00 -0.65 7.42
C GLN A 645 26.64 -1.90 6.81
N LEU A 646 26.26 -2.28 5.60
CA LEU A 646 26.88 -3.38 4.87
C LEU A 646 28.37 -3.12 4.62
N ASP A 647 28.75 -1.90 4.25
CA ASP A 647 30.16 -1.50 4.08
C ASP A 647 30.96 -1.58 5.39
N ARG A 648 30.29 -1.42 6.54
CA ARG A 648 30.89 -1.62 7.87
C ARG A 648 31.01 -3.10 8.26
N GLY A 649 30.50 -3.99 7.41
CA GLY A 649 30.56 -5.43 7.55
C GLY A 649 29.63 -5.96 8.64
N ILE A 650 28.38 -5.48 8.70
CA ILE A 650 27.40 -6.03 9.65
C ILE A 650 27.09 -7.49 9.38
N ASP A 651 26.90 -8.25 10.47
CA ASP A 651 26.49 -9.65 10.45
C ASP A 651 24.96 -9.77 10.56
N VAL A 652 24.34 -8.88 11.35
CA VAL A 652 22.91 -8.93 11.66
C VAL A 652 22.26 -7.56 11.48
N LEU A 653 21.15 -7.51 10.75
CA LEU A 653 20.27 -6.34 10.65
C LEU A 653 18.99 -6.61 11.42
N ILE A 654 18.69 -5.77 12.42
CA ILE A 654 17.43 -5.81 13.17
C ILE A 654 16.51 -4.71 12.65
N THR A 655 15.26 -5.04 12.32
CA THR A 655 14.28 -4.03 11.88
C THR A 655 12.85 -4.46 12.18
N ASN A 656 11.93 -3.51 12.16
CA ASN A 656 10.51 -3.82 12.10
C ASN A 656 10.10 -4.13 10.63
N PRO A 657 9.33 -5.20 10.36
CA PRO A 657 8.91 -5.56 9.00
C PRO A 657 8.14 -4.43 8.29
N GLU A 658 7.41 -3.58 9.03
CA GLU A 658 6.70 -2.41 8.50
C GLU A 658 7.65 -1.36 7.89
N LEU A 659 8.93 -1.35 8.27
CA LEU A 659 9.92 -0.40 7.74
C LEU A 659 10.48 -0.82 6.38
N VAL A 660 10.37 -2.11 6.04
CA VAL A 660 10.92 -2.69 4.81
C VAL A 660 9.85 -3.29 3.90
N LYS A 661 8.56 -3.16 4.28
CA LYS A 661 7.41 -3.61 3.49
C LYS A 661 7.27 -2.95 2.12
N THR A 662 8.06 -1.95 1.75
CA THR A 662 7.99 -1.34 0.41
C THR A 662 9.38 -1.03 -0.12
N GLY A 663 9.60 -1.36 -1.39
CA GLY A 663 10.69 -0.80 -2.19
C GLY A 663 12.13 -1.23 -1.92
N LEU A 664 12.46 -1.74 -0.72
CA LEU A 664 13.83 -2.16 -0.36
C LEU A 664 14.12 -3.59 -0.82
N ASP A 665 15.31 -3.80 -1.39
CA ASP A 665 15.89 -5.09 -1.75
C ASP A 665 16.95 -5.46 -0.71
N LEU A 666 16.80 -6.59 -0.03
CA LEU A 666 17.65 -7.01 1.09
C LEU A 666 18.46 -8.28 0.76
N LEU A 667 18.96 -8.37 -0.48
CA LEU A 667 19.62 -9.55 -1.03
C LEU A 667 20.81 -10.05 -0.20
N GLU A 668 21.50 -9.15 0.51
CA GLU A 668 22.66 -9.45 1.35
C GLU A 668 22.32 -10.25 2.62
N PHE A 669 21.03 -10.39 2.97
CA PHE A 669 20.55 -11.11 4.15
C PHE A 669 19.70 -12.33 3.74
N PRO A 670 20.33 -13.45 3.34
CA PRO A 670 19.61 -14.62 2.83
C PRO A 670 18.85 -15.39 3.92
N THR A 671 19.12 -15.14 5.21
CA THR A 671 18.42 -15.78 6.31
C THR A 671 17.60 -14.75 7.08
N ILE A 672 16.30 -14.97 7.14
CA ILE A 672 15.33 -14.08 7.79
C ILE A 672 14.78 -14.80 9.02
N VAL A 673 14.81 -14.13 10.17
CA VAL A 673 14.25 -14.65 11.42
C VAL A 673 13.18 -13.71 11.92
N PHE A 674 11.94 -14.18 12.00
CA PHE A 674 10.85 -13.46 12.65
C PHE A 674 10.84 -13.81 14.13
N MET A 675 11.30 -12.86 14.96
CA MET A 675 11.10 -12.95 16.41
C MET A 675 9.62 -12.85 16.75
N GLN A 676 8.87 -12.07 15.98
CA GLN A 676 7.41 -11.97 16.04
C GLN A 676 6.84 -11.74 14.64
N SER A 677 5.70 -12.37 14.34
CA SER A 677 4.99 -12.21 13.06
C SER A 677 4.05 -11.00 13.00
N GLY A 678 3.56 -10.51 14.14
CA GLY A 678 2.45 -9.54 14.18
C GLY A 678 1.12 -10.17 13.75
N TYR A 679 0.15 -9.35 13.30
CA TYR A 679 -1.18 -9.82 12.85
C TYR A 679 -1.45 -9.58 11.37
N ASN A 680 -0.63 -8.75 10.71
CA ASN A 680 -0.85 -8.36 9.33
C ASN A 680 -0.16 -9.33 8.37
N VAL A 681 -0.97 -10.25 7.82
CA VAL A 681 -0.54 -11.24 6.82
C VAL A 681 0.18 -10.60 5.63
N TYR A 682 -0.30 -9.44 5.17
CA TYR A 682 0.29 -8.76 4.02
C TYR A 682 1.71 -8.28 4.33
N SER A 683 1.91 -7.62 5.47
CA SER A 683 3.22 -7.17 5.92
C SER A 683 4.20 -8.35 6.11
N LEU A 684 3.70 -9.48 6.61
CA LEU A 684 4.50 -10.70 6.78
C LEU A 684 4.99 -11.25 5.44
N GLN A 685 4.08 -11.51 4.50
CA GLN A 685 4.42 -12.00 3.15
C GLN A 685 5.37 -11.06 2.42
N GLN A 686 5.10 -9.75 2.54
CA GLN A 686 5.90 -8.70 1.96
C GLN A 686 7.33 -8.69 2.49
N ALA A 687 7.51 -8.89 3.80
CA ALA A 687 8.78 -8.87 4.49
C ALA A 687 9.60 -10.15 4.29
N ALA A 688 8.94 -11.31 4.25
CA ALA A 688 9.56 -12.61 4.01
C ALA A 688 10.19 -12.71 2.61
N ARG A 689 9.56 -12.11 1.59
CA ARG A 689 10.06 -12.09 0.20
C ARG A 689 11.03 -10.93 -0.10
N ARG A 690 11.61 -10.25 0.91
CA ARG A 690 12.55 -9.12 0.68
C ARG A 690 13.94 -9.55 0.27
N SER A 691 14.36 -10.73 0.73
CA SER A 691 15.66 -11.32 0.39
C SER A 691 15.57 -12.29 -0.79
N TRP A 692 14.37 -12.75 -1.15
CA TRP A 692 14.15 -13.67 -2.27
C TRP A 692 13.64 -12.92 -3.51
N ARG A 693 14.57 -12.36 -4.28
CA ARG A 693 14.29 -11.58 -5.49
C ARG A 693 15.34 -11.85 -6.58
N ILE A 694 15.04 -11.45 -7.80
CA ILE A 694 15.97 -11.55 -8.94
C ILE A 694 17.29 -10.87 -8.57
N GLY A 695 18.39 -11.62 -8.67
CA GLY A 695 19.73 -11.20 -8.23
C GLY A 695 20.21 -11.89 -6.95
N GLN A 696 19.32 -12.57 -6.22
CA GLN A 696 19.70 -13.43 -5.10
C GLN A 696 20.51 -14.64 -5.62
N LYS A 697 21.63 -14.93 -4.97
CA LYS A 697 22.55 -16.02 -5.34
C LYS A 697 22.60 -17.14 -4.30
N LEU A 698 22.09 -16.90 -3.10
CA LEU A 698 22.12 -17.84 -1.98
C LEU A 698 20.71 -18.37 -1.68
N PRO A 699 20.56 -19.65 -1.28
CA PRO A 699 19.29 -20.18 -0.79
C PRO A 699 18.75 -19.33 0.36
N VAL A 700 17.48 -18.94 0.27
CA VAL A 700 16.82 -18.09 1.26
C VAL A 700 16.06 -18.96 2.26
N ARG A 701 16.26 -18.69 3.56
CA ARG A 701 15.55 -19.39 4.64
C ARG A 701 14.80 -18.36 5.50
N VAL A 702 13.52 -18.62 5.74
CA VAL A 702 12.67 -17.79 6.60
C VAL A 702 12.21 -18.62 7.79
N ILE A 703 12.58 -18.18 8.99
CA ILE A 703 12.32 -18.89 10.24
C ILE A 703 11.35 -18.07 11.07
N TYR A 704 10.18 -18.61 11.39
CA TYR A 704 9.21 -17.99 12.28
C TYR A 704 9.32 -18.62 13.68
N LEU A 705 9.79 -17.82 14.66
CA LEU A 705 9.92 -18.28 16.05
C LEU A 705 8.63 -18.04 16.83
N GLY A 706 8.14 -19.07 17.51
CA GLY A 706 7.01 -18.96 18.43
C GLY A 706 7.23 -19.81 19.67
N TYR A 707 6.80 -19.32 20.84
CA TYR A 707 6.87 -20.12 22.05
C TYR A 707 5.83 -21.26 22.01
N ALA A 708 6.27 -22.49 22.26
CA ALA A 708 5.41 -23.67 22.33
C ALA A 708 4.30 -23.50 23.38
N GLY A 709 3.08 -23.95 23.07
CA GLY A 709 1.94 -23.87 23.98
C GLY A 709 1.49 -22.43 24.31
N SER A 710 1.79 -21.45 23.46
CA SER A 710 1.41 -20.05 23.64
C SER A 710 0.52 -19.52 22.52
N SER A 711 -0.13 -18.38 22.76
CA SER A 711 -0.92 -17.68 21.73
C SER A 711 -0.09 -17.31 20.49
N GLN A 712 1.26 -17.28 20.58
CA GLN A 712 2.12 -17.00 19.43
C GLN A 712 2.02 -18.09 18.35
N MET A 713 2.07 -19.36 18.74
CA MET A 713 1.95 -20.47 17.79
C MET A 713 0.55 -20.54 17.19
N THR A 714 -0.47 -20.37 18.02
CA THR A 714 -1.86 -20.28 17.54
C THR A 714 -2.05 -19.15 16.54
N CYS A 715 -1.44 -17.98 16.77
CA CYS A 715 -1.48 -16.86 15.83
C CYS A 715 -0.78 -17.22 14.50
N LEU A 716 0.40 -17.83 14.55
CA LEU A 716 1.15 -18.24 13.35
C LEU A 716 0.36 -19.24 12.50
N GLU A 717 -0.28 -20.23 13.11
CA GLU A 717 -1.13 -21.20 12.41
C GLU A 717 -2.33 -20.53 11.72
N LEU A 718 -3.02 -19.62 12.41
CA LEU A 718 -4.13 -18.86 11.84
C LEU A 718 -3.67 -17.97 10.68
N MET A 719 -2.49 -17.34 10.80
CA MET A 719 -1.90 -16.56 9.71
C MET A 719 -1.56 -17.44 8.51
N ALA A 720 -0.97 -18.62 8.71
CA ALA A 720 -0.65 -19.56 7.64
C ALA A 720 -1.91 -19.99 6.87
N LYS A 721 -2.98 -20.34 7.58
CA LYS A 721 -4.29 -20.66 6.95
C LYS A 721 -4.82 -19.48 6.13
N LYS A 722 -4.71 -18.26 6.67
CA LYS A 722 -5.17 -17.05 5.97
C LYS A 722 -4.32 -16.68 4.74
N ILE A 723 -3.00 -16.95 4.80
CA ILE A 723 -2.09 -16.80 3.65
C ILE A 723 -2.52 -17.70 2.50
N MET A 724 -2.77 -18.98 2.78
CA MET A 724 -3.21 -19.96 1.78
C MET A 724 -4.49 -19.50 1.08
N VAL A 725 -5.49 -19.05 1.87
CA VAL A 725 -6.75 -18.51 1.33
C VAL A 725 -6.51 -17.23 0.52
N SER A 726 -5.64 -16.31 0.96
CA SER A 726 -5.36 -15.07 0.22
C SER A 726 -4.65 -15.32 -1.11
N GLN A 727 -3.73 -16.29 -1.17
CA GLN A 727 -3.04 -16.65 -2.41
C GLN A 727 -4.01 -17.17 -3.48
N SER A 728 -5.13 -17.78 -3.06
CA SER A 728 -6.11 -18.30 -4.00
C SER A 728 -6.77 -17.24 -4.89
N THR A 729 -7.06 -16.08 -4.31
CA THR A 729 -7.60 -14.91 -5.03
C THR A 729 -6.58 -14.23 -5.95
N SER A 730 -5.30 -14.61 -5.84
CA SER A 730 -4.19 -14.09 -6.67
C SER A 730 -3.81 -15.02 -7.82
N GLY A 731 -4.64 -16.02 -8.12
CA GLY A 731 -4.53 -16.87 -9.31
C GLY A 731 -3.93 -18.26 -9.08
N ASP A 732 -3.89 -18.79 -7.86
CA ASP A 732 -3.72 -20.23 -7.60
C ASP A 732 -5.07 -20.80 -7.15
N VAL A 733 -5.81 -21.46 -8.04
CA VAL A 733 -7.11 -22.04 -7.66
C VAL A 733 -6.85 -23.14 -6.61
N PRO A 734 -7.46 -23.12 -5.41
CA PRO A 734 -7.37 -24.25 -4.49
C PRO A 734 -8.03 -25.46 -5.15
N GLU A 735 -7.61 -26.67 -4.80
CA GLU A 735 -8.20 -27.90 -5.36
C GLU A 735 -9.73 -27.99 -5.16
N SER A 736 -10.27 -27.26 -4.17
CA SER A 736 -11.70 -27.02 -4.02
C SER A 736 -12.02 -25.51 -4.18
N GLY A 737 -12.79 -25.16 -5.21
CA GLY A 737 -13.24 -23.78 -5.46
C GLY A 737 -14.20 -23.24 -4.38
N LEU A 738 -14.67 -24.08 -3.46
CA LEU A 738 -15.60 -23.74 -2.39
C LEU A 738 -14.90 -23.29 -1.10
N ASP A 739 -13.63 -23.61 -0.89
CA ASP A 739 -12.87 -23.15 0.29
C ASP A 739 -12.70 -21.63 0.33
N VAL A 740 -12.76 -20.97 -0.83
CA VAL A 740 -12.76 -19.51 -0.96
C VAL A 740 -14.04 -18.89 -0.42
N LEU A 741 -15.15 -19.63 -0.37
CA LEU A 741 -16.43 -19.19 0.18
C LEU A 741 -16.57 -19.48 1.68
N ASN A 742 -15.74 -20.38 2.22
CA ASN A 742 -15.74 -20.74 3.64
C ASN A 742 -14.92 -19.74 4.49
N GLN A 743 -15.03 -18.46 4.15
CA GLN A 743 -14.39 -17.39 4.88
C GLN A 743 -15.22 -17.10 6.14
N ASP A 744 -14.79 -17.65 7.27
CA ASP A 744 -14.97 -16.93 8.52
C ASP A 744 -14.24 -15.59 8.37
N GLY A 745 -14.99 -14.55 7.97
CA GLY A 745 -14.51 -13.20 7.68
C GLY A 745 -13.97 -12.45 8.91
N ASP A 746 -13.55 -13.18 9.92
CA ASP A 746 -13.00 -12.67 11.16
C ASP A 746 -11.53 -12.27 10.96
N SER A 747 -11.12 -11.23 11.67
CA SER A 747 -9.70 -10.85 11.74
C SER A 747 -8.92 -11.94 12.48
N VAL A 748 -7.60 -12.01 12.29
CA VAL A 748 -6.76 -13.02 13.00
C VAL A 748 -6.93 -12.86 14.51
N GLU A 749 -7.09 -11.63 14.98
CA GLU A 749 -7.36 -11.29 16.37
C GLU A 749 -8.68 -11.90 16.88
N VAL A 750 -9.76 -11.83 16.09
CA VAL A 750 -11.06 -12.38 16.48
C VAL A 750 -11.02 -13.91 16.48
N ALA A 751 -10.40 -14.52 15.48
CA ALA A 751 -10.23 -15.98 15.43
C ALA A 751 -9.40 -16.48 16.62
N LEU A 752 -8.31 -15.79 16.95
CA LEU A 752 -7.47 -16.09 18.12
C LEU A 752 -8.26 -15.93 19.43
N ALA A 753 -9.06 -14.86 19.56
CA ALA A 753 -9.91 -14.67 20.74
C ALA A 753 -10.95 -15.78 20.90
N ARG A 754 -11.55 -16.27 19.81
CA ARG A 754 -12.47 -17.41 19.85
C ARG A 754 -11.77 -18.68 20.32
N GLN A 755 -10.58 -18.98 19.80
CA GLN A 755 -9.82 -20.16 20.23
C GLN A 755 -9.40 -20.07 21.71
N LEU A 756 -9.00 -18.89 22.18
CA LEU A 756 -8.70 -18.67 23.60
C LEU A 756 -9.93 -18.86 24.51
N VAL A 757 -11.12 -18.51 24.04
CA VAL A 757 -12.37 -18.70 24.78
C VAL A 757 -12.84 -20.16 24.72
N ALA A 758 -12.53 -20.88 23.65
CA ALA A 758 -12.89 -22.29 23.49
C ALA A 758 -11.98 -23.25 24.29
N ALA A 759 -10.71 -22.86 24.49
CA ALA A 759 -9.77 -23.52 25.40
C ALA A 759 -10.15 -23.28 26.88
#